data_AF-A0A7J8P7A2-F1
#
_entry.id   AF-A0A7J8P7A2-F1
#
_cell.length_a   1.000
_cell.length_b   1.000
_cell.length_c   1.000
_cell.angle_alpha   90.00
_cell.angle_beta   90.00
_cell.angle_gamma   90.00
#
_symmetry.space_group_name_H-M   'P 1'
#
loop_
_entity.id
_entity.type
_entity.pdbx_description
1 polymer ?
#
loop_
_entity_poly.entity_id
_entity_poly.type
_entity_poly.pdbx_seq_one_letter_code
_entity_poly.pdbx_strand_id
1 'polypeptide(L)'
;MGVSFVFYFILQLPWLIRPVTSLEAGDSGCSETCGTVSIPYPFGIKRGCYAYNNSWFRVTCNETADGPKPFITRINLELLGKFWLDNKVVTINNPVTYLNCGDKGDNSTISPSSVNLQGTPFFFSNQHNTFGSIGCGNLATVFRNNQIDPIASCVQHSCGDPSLGFGGCYALISEQLTSYTTSIAEVKNPAGRKRCASAFLFDSNQLPSWKISINTTHVPAILEWNPCDLEAALCFDVDKSVALPYKRDDCSRSCGNFDISYPFGIESGCYMNEWFRVTCKETTDGPKPYISSINLQLLKISFSDNSESTVVVNNSITYFSCLDKNGETNGVSVNLTDTHFSFSHSFNRFVSIGCGSLATFLRSPKDNYPARGCQQPYCDDSVTSNATCSIDIPTDLRSFAVNMKEINPSHSSRRSCGSAFVVDKRYLETINSDQNDTSNWTLTHVPTTLRWATLKRGICNCSSNNLSSINNEYCWKNLGQSYLCVCTNEDDNNFSTDICQDQPYTCTYYRYCYMLCLDAPGNKCSSSSSCPDGYQYSGVIFCFNKICFLYYIGCSTSLGTLFALLGTWHLYKVLDRRKKFKLKQKYFRRNGGLLLQQQLSRNEGNIEKLRLFGSKELEKATDHYNKNRVLGQGGQGTVYKGMLADGTIVAVKKSKLMEEKIIDKTKLEQFINEVMILSQINHRN
;
A
#
# COMPACT_ATOMS: atom_id res chain seq x y z
N MET A 1 -39.95 -22.16 7.01
CA MET A 1 -38.93 -21.33 6.33
C MET A 1 -37.51 -21.41 6.94
N GLY A 2 -37.23 -22.25 7.95
CA GLY A 2 -35.89 -22.32 8.58
C GLY A 2 -34.96 -23.45 8.12
N VAL A 3 -35.41 -24.38 7.28
CA VAL A 3 -34.63 -25.58 6.89
C VAL A 3 -34.03 -25.45 5.48
N SER A 4 -34.60 -24.62 4.60
CA SER A 4 -34.06 -24.37 3.25
C SER A 4 -32.78 -23.54 3.24
N PHE A 5 -32.59 -22.62 4.20
CA PHE A 5 -31.40 -21.75 4.21
C PHE A 5 -30.11 -22.49 4.61
N VAL A 6 -30.22 -23.50 5.47
CA VAL A 6 -29.04 -24.30 5.90
C VAL A 6 -28.57 -25.23 4.78
N PHE A 7 -29.50 -25.78 4.00
CA PHE A 7 -29.15 -26.59 2.82
C PHE A 7 -28.53 -25.76 1.70
N TYR A 8 -28.96 -24.50 1.53
CA TYR A 8 -28.38 -23.61 0.52
C TYR A 8 -26.91 -23.27 0.82
N PHE A 9 -26.54 -23.10 2.09
CA PHE A 9 -25.13 -22.91 2.50
C PHE A 9 -24.29 -24.18 2.37
N ILE A 10 -24.86 -25.37 2.65
CA ILE A 10 -24.15 -26.65 2.52
C ILE A 10 -23.95 -27.04 1.04
N LEU A 11 -24.86 -26.66 0.14
CA LEU A 11 -24.75 -26.90 -1.31
C LEU A 11 -23.81 -25.91 -2.03
N GLN A 12 -23.42 -24.80 -1.39
CA GLN A 12 -22.44 -23.83 -1.92
C GLN A 12 -20.99 -24.16 -1.50
N LEU A 13 -20.79 -24.97 -0.46
CA LEU A 13 -19.47 -25.43 0.01
C LEU A 13 -18.61 -26.14 -1.06
N PRO A 14 -19.16 -26.92 -2.01
CA PRO A 14 -18.36 -27.51 -3.11
C PRO A 14 -17.92 -26.50 -4.17
N TRP A 15 -18.60 -25.35 -4.31
CA TRP A 15 -18.23 -24.30 -5.28
C TRP A 15 -17.10 -23.39 -4.76
N LEU A 16 -16.84 -23.40 -3.44
CA LEU A 16 -15.68 -22.78 -2.82
C LEU A 16 -14.45 -23.70 -2.79
N ILE A 17 -14.58 -24.96 -3.21
CA ILE A 17 -13.47 -25.91 -3.40
C ILE A 17 -13.35 -26.19 -4.90
N ARG A 18 -12.98 -25.17 -5.68
CA ARG A 18 -12.15 -25.47 -6.84
C ARG A 18 -10.80 -25.91 -6.29
N PRO A 19 -10.13 -26.94 -6.84
CA PRO A 19 -8.72 -27.12 -6.58
C PRO A 19 -8.08 -25.83 -7.08
N VAL A 20 -7.70 -24.97 -6.15
CA VAL A 20 -6.62 -24.04 -6.39
C VAL A 20 -5.48 -24.97 -6.75
N THR A 21 -5.16 -25.06 -8.05
CA THR A 21 -3.79 -25.33 -8.44
C THR A 21 -3.00 -24.30 -7.68
N SER A 22 -2.33 -24.78 -6.64
CA SER A 22 -1.45 -24.00 -5.79
C SER A 22 -0.44 -23.28 -6.68
N LEU A 23 -0.69 -22.02 -6.95
CA LEU A 23 0.40 -21.07 -6.96
C LEU A 23 0.69 -20.77 -5.49
N GLU A 24 1.36 -21.73 -4.85
CA GLU A 24 1.86 -21.55 -3.49
C GLU A 24 3.15 -20.71 -3.50
N ALA A 25 3.30 -19.99 -2.40
CA ALA A 25 4.51 -19.40 -1.83
C ALA A 25 4.89 -17.99 -2.33
N GLY A 26 5.00 -16.97 -1.47
CA GLY A 26 4.97 -17.06 -0.01
C GLY A 26 4.84 -15.70 0.68
N ASP A 27 4.19 -15.74 1.84
CA ASP A 27 4.34 -14.69 2.85
C ASP A 27 4.21 -15.22 4.29
N SER A 28 4.38 -16.54 4.54
CA SER A 28 4.39 -17.07 5.91
C SER A 28 5.07 -18.44 6.13
N GLY A 29 5.68 -19.04 5.11
CA GLY A 29 6.27 -20.40 5.20
C GLY A 29 7.80 -20.49 5.16
N CYS A 30 8.49 -19.42 4.81
CA CYS A 30 9.95 -19.43 4.57
C CYS A 30 10.68 -18.71 5.69
N SER A 31 10.90 -19.40 6.81
CA SER A 31 11.87 -18.98 7.83
C SER A 31 13.17 -19.74 7.58
N GLU A 32 14.05 -19.14 6.77
CA GLU A 32 15.32 -19.75 6.40
C GLU A 32 16.47 -19.06 7.14
N THR A 33 17.37 -19.84 7.71
CA THR A 33 18.57 -19.36 8.39
C THR A 33 19.80 -20.01 7.77
N CYS A 34 20.89 -19.25 7.69
CA CYS A 34 22.20 -19.73 7.30
C CYS A 34 23.21 -19.26 8.35
N GLY A 35 23.72 -20.21 9.15
CA GLY A 35 24.49 -19.89 10.35
C GLY A 35 23.65 -19.05 11.34
N THR A 36 24.15 -17.88 11.69
CA THR A 36 23.47 -16.92 12.59
C THR A 36 22.58 -15.92 11.86
N VAL A 37 22.54 -15.96 10.52
CA VAL A 37 21.83 -14.98 9.70
C VAL A 37 20.45 -15.52 9.31
N SER A 38 19.40 -14.76 9.65
CA SER A 38 18.03 -14.98 9.15
C SER A 38 17.88 -14.40 7.76
N ILE A 39 17.33 -15.16 6.81
CA ILE A 39 17.16 -14.77 5.40
C ILE A 39 15.67 -14.51 5.15
N PRO A 40 15.23 -13.24 5.17
CA PRO A 40 13.84 -12.90 4.90
C PRO A 40 13.58 -12.70 3.40
N TYR A 41 12.32 -12.88 3.01
CA TYR A 41 11.82 -12.49 1.68
C TYR A 41 12.16 -11.00 1.40
N PRO A 42 12.67 -10.61 0.22
CA PRO A 42 12.66 -11.34 -1.06
C PRO A 42 13.82 -12.33 -1.25
N PHE A 43 14.78 -12.44 -0.33
CA PHE A 43 15.89 -13.39 -0.42
C PHE A 43 15.49 -14.76 0.11
N GLY A 44 16.12 -15.82 -0.40
CA GLY A 44 15.81 -17.19 0.03
C GLY A 44 16.76 -18.24 -0.54
N ILE A 45 16.87 -19.36 0.17
CA ILE A 45 17.73 -20.51 -0.11
C ILE A 45 16.98 -21.54 -0.95
N LYS A 46 15.77 -21.94 -0.53
CA LYS A 46 14.94 -22.92 -1.24
C LYS A 46 14.15 -22.25 -2.36
N ARG A 47 13.89 -23.04 -3.40
CA ARG A 47 12.98 -22.65 -4.50
C ARG A 47 11.59 -22.37 -3.92
N GLY A 48 10.98 -21.23 -4.31
CA GLY A 48 9.74 -20.73 -3.73
C GLY A 48 9.90 -19.85 -2.48
N CYS A 49 11.11 -19.75 -1.92
CA CYS A 49 11.39 -18.88 -0.76
C CYS A 49 12.13 -17.57 -1.12
N TYR A 50 12.53 -17.40 -2.38
CA TYR A 50 13.05 -16.14 -2.90
C TYR A 50 12.10 -15.57 -3.96
N ALA A 51 12.04 -14.23 -4.06
CA ALA A 51 11.04 -13.50 -4.83
C ALA A 51 10.94 -13.93 -6.29
N TYR A 52 9.70 -14.15 -6.73
CA TYR A 52 9.34 -14.48 -8.12
C TYR A 52 10.10 -15.68 -8.72
N ASN A 53 10.69 -16.55 -7.88
CA ASN A 53 11.66 -17.55 -8.32
C ASN A 53 12.82 -16.95 -9.16
N ASN A 54 13.13 -15.67 -8.97
CA ASN A 54 14.24 -15.04 -9.65
C ASN A 54 15.57 -15.37 -8.96
N SER A 55 16.47 -16.00 -9.72
CA SER A 55 17.79 -16.42 -9.24
C SER A 55 18.69 -15.31 -8.68
N TRP A 56 18.40 -14.02 -8.96
CA TRP A 56 19.14 -12.89 -8.38
C TRP A 56 18.94 -12.75 -6.87
N PHE A 57 17.79 -13.17 -6.33
CA PHE A 57 17.51 -13.16 -4.90
C PHE A 57 17.82 -14.51 -4.22
N ARG A 58 18.36 -15.48 -4.96
CA ARG A 58 18.72 -16.78 -4.43
C ARG A 58 19.98 -16.70 -3.57
N VAL A 59 19.90 -17.19 -2.35
CA VAL A 59 21.00 -17.28 -1.39
C VAL A 59 21.55 -18.70 -1.36
N THR A 60 22.87 -18.85 -1.38
CA THR A 60 23.56 -20.13 -1.11
C THR A 60 24.26 -20.03 0.23
N CYS A 61 24.12 -21.07 1.05
CA CYS A 61 24.78 -21.17 2.35
C CYS A 61 26.06 -21.98 2.20
N ASN A 62 27.22 -21.32 2.23
CA ASN A 62 28.53 -21.97 2.04
C ASN A 62 29.22 -22.19 3.38
N GLU A 63 29.82 -23.37 3.57
CA GLU A 63 30.64 -23.67 4.75
C GLU A 63 31.97 -22.91 4.70
N THR A 64 32.28 -22.15 5.75
CA THR A 64 33.56 -21.43 5.90
C THR A 64 34.27 -21.84 7.20
N ALA A 65 35.51 -21.40 7.40
CA ALA A 65 36.27 -21.69 8.62
C ALA A 65 35.56 -21.21 9.90
N ASP A 66 34.71 -20.18 9.80
CA ASP A 66 33.93 -19.62 10.92
C ASP A 66 32.48 -20.15 10.95
N GLY A 67 32.15 -21.17 10.15
CA GLY A 67 30.81 -21.75 10.01
C GLY A 67 30.07 -21.37 8.71
N PRO A 68 28.80 -21.77 8.57
CA PRO A 68 28.02 -21.54 7.35
C PRO A 68 27.66 -20.06 7.17
N LYS A 69 28.01 -19.49 6.02
CA LYS A 69 27.79 -18.07 5.67
C LYS A 69 26.90 -17.93 4.42
N PRO A 70 25.93 -17.00 4.40
CA PRO A 70 25.02 -16.81 3.27
C PRO A 70 25.64 -15.93 2.18
N PHE A 71 25.54 -16.34 0.92
CA PHE A 71 26.01 -15.61 -0.25
C PHE A 71 24.88 -15.42 -1.27
N ILE A 72 24.78 -14.24 -1.86
CA ILE A 72 23.93 -14.03 -3.03
C ILE A 72 24.55 -14.83 -4.19
N THR A 73 23.84 -15.87 -4.64
CA THR A 73 24.40 -16.95 -5.47
C THR A 73 25.09 -16.42 -6.74
N ARG A 74 24.47 -15.45 -7.42
CA ARG A 74 24.94 -15.00 -8.74
C ARG A 74 26.07 -13.97 -8.71
N ILE A 75 26.16 -13.17 -7.65
CA ILE A 75 27.18 -12.13 -7.51
C ILE A 75 28.26 -12.48 -6.48
N ASN A 76 28.10 -13.62 -5.79
CA ASN A 76 29.04 -14.16 -4.81
C ASN A 76 29.43 -13.16 -3.71
N LEU A 77 28.46 -12.37 -3.23
CA LEU A 77 28.63 -11.44 -2.12
C LEU A 77 27.96 -12.00 -0.86
N GLU A 78 28.69 -11.99 0.24
CA GLU A 78 28.21 -12.48 1.54
C GLU A 78 27.19 -11.51 2.14
N LEU A 79 26.11 -12.04 2.71
CA LEU A 79 25.06 -11.29 3.41
C LEU A 79 25.36 -11.22 4.92
N LEU A 80 25.39 -10.02 5.50
CA LEU A 80 25.75 -9.82 6.91
C LEU A 80 24.56 -9.81 7.88
N GLY A 81 23.34 -10.06 7.39
CA GLY A 81 22.16 -10.28 8.23
C GLY A 81 21.40 -9.05 8.73
N LYS A 82 21.74 -7.86 8.24
CA LYS A 82 20.97 -6.62 8.45
C LYS A 82 20.13 -6.34 7.21
N PHE A 83 18.84 -6.65 7.28
CA PHE A 83 17.87 -6.42 6.21
C PHE A 83 16.92 -5.29 6.62
N TRP A 84 16.77 -4.27 5.78
CA TRP A 84 15.72 -3.26 5.96
C TRP A 84 14.81 -3.33 4.73
N LEU A 85 13.84 -4.25 4.81
CA LEU A 85 12.99 -4.63 3.68
C LEU A 85 12.08 -3.49 3.21
N ASP A 86 11.63 -2.64 4.13
CA ASP A 86 10.82 -1.45 3.82
C ASP A 86 11.58 -0.44 2.95
N ASN A 87 12.91 -0.39 3.11
CA ASN A 87 13.81 0.50 2.36
C ASN A 87 14.50 -0.21 1.19
N LYS A 88 14.21 -1.49 0.94
CA LYS A 88 14.82 -2.30 -0.12
C LYS A 88 16.36 -2.28 -0.09
N VAL A 89 16.93 -2.35 1.12
CA VAL A 89 18.39 -2.38 1.34
C VAL A 89 18.85 -3.66 2.04
N VAL A 90 20.04 -4.11 1.69
CA VAL A 90 20.70 -5.27 2.31
C VAL A 90 22.18 -4.98 2.55
N THR A 91 22.68 -5.38 3.73
CA THR A 91 24.11 -5.24 4.04
C THR A 91 24.89 -6.46 3.56
N ILE A 92 25.97 -6.20 2.81
CA ILE A 92 26.91 -7.18 2.28
C ILE A 92 28.31 -7.03 2.88
N ASN A 93 29.13 -8.06 2.72
CA ASN A 93 30.57 -8.03 3.00
C ASN A 93 31.35 -7.62 1.73
N ASN A 94 31.73 -6.35 1.63
CA ASN A 94 32.35 -5.75 0.45
C ASN A 94 33.90 -5.79 0.54
N PRO A 95 34.63 -6.16 -0.53
CA PRO A 95 36.09 -6.30 -0.48
C PRO A 95 36.84 -4.97 -0.32
N VAL A 96 38.07 -5.05 0.20
CA VAL A 96 39.00 -3.94 0.39
C VAL A 96 40.17 -4.04 -0.59
N THR A 97 40.52 -2.91 -1.22
CA THR A 97 41.71 -2.79 -2.08
C THR A 97 42.92 -2.39 -1.26
N TYR A 98 44.09 -2.96 -1.57
CA TYR A 98 45.34 -2.68 -0.86
C TYR A 98 46.46 -2.22 -1.80
N LEU A 99 47.37 -1.40 -1.25
CA LEU A 99 48.59 -0.96 -1.90
C LEU A 99 49.75 -1.05 -0.91
N ASN A 100 50.85 -1.74 -1.27
CA ASN A 100 52.09 -1.85 -0.49
C ASN A 100 51.93 -2.50 0.90
N CYS A 101 51.15 -3.58 1.01
CA CYS A 101 50.80 -4.23 2.28
C CYS A 101 51.38 -5.65 2.46
N GLY A 102 52.56 -5.94 1.90
CA GLY A 102 53.23 -7.25 1.97
C GLY A 102 52.41 -8.34 1.27
N ASP A 103 52.25 -9.51 1.90
CA ASP A 103 51.54 -10.70 1.39
C ASP A 103 50.09 -10.46 0.89
N LYS A 104 49.50 -9.30 1.22
CA LYS A 104 48.15 -8.88 0.78
C LYS A 104 48.16 -8.01 -0.49
N GLY A 105 49.32 -7.72 -1.05
CA GLY A 105 49.49 -6.86 -2.22
C GLY A 105 50.95 -6.73 -2.64
N ASP A 106 51.63 -7.86 -2.84
CA ASP A 106 53.00 -7.89 -3.33
C ASP A 106 53.04 -7.97 -4.87
N ASN A 107 53.99 -7.22 -5.43
CA ASN A 107 54.33 -7.08 -6.86
C ASN A 107 53.43 -6.16 -7.69
N SER A 108 53.59 -4.83 -7.56
CA SER A 108 53.45 -3.82 -8.65
C SER A 108 52.16 -3.75 -9.49
N THR A 109 51.21 -4.65 -9.30
CA THR A 109 49.93 -4.74 -10.00
C THR A 109 48.85 -4.56 -8.95
N ILE A 110 48.29 -3.35 -8.97
CA ILE A 110 47.01 -3.04 -8.34
C ILE A 110 46.06 -4.16 -8.76
N SER A 111 45.58 -4.96 -7.80
CA SER A 111 44.40 -5.80 -8.04
C SER A 111 43.22 -4.94 -7.62
N PRO A 112 42.62 -4.13 -8.52
CA PRO A 112 41.45 -3.36 -8.15
C PRO A 112 40.37 -4.36 -7.73
N SER A 113 39.96 -4.33 -6.47
CA SER A 113 38.80 -5.10 -6.05
C SER A 113 37.57 -4.43 -6.65
N SER A 114 37.14 -4.92 -7.80
CA SER A 114 35.98 -4.41 -8.52
C SER A 114 34.77 -5.29 -8.24
N VAL A 115 33.75 -4.74 -7.60
CA VAL A 115 32.44 -5.41 -7.53
C VAL A 115 31.65 -4.98 -8.76
N ASN A 116 31.29 -5.93 -9.62
CA ASN A 116 30.50 -5.69 -10.82
C ASN A 116 29.08 -6.24 -10.64
N LEU A 117 28.11 -5.33 -10.50
CA LEU A 117 26.68 -5.56 -10.40
C LEU A 117 25.94 -5.12 -11.67
N GLN A 118 26.65 -4.82 -12.76
CA GLN A 118 26.04 -4.42 -14.02
C GLN A 118 25.17 -5.55 -14.58
N GLY A 119 23.94 -5.22 -14.98
CA GLY A 119 22.95 -6.21 -15.44
C GLY A 119 22.30 -7.03 -14.31
N THR A 120 22.57 -6.68 -13.05
CA THR A 120 21.90 -7.23 -11.87
C THR A 120 20.91 -6.19 -11.33
N PRO A 121 19.90 -6.60 -10.54
CA PRO A 121 18.96 -5.64 -9.94
C PRO A 121 19.56 -4.86 -8.76
N PHE A 122 20.84 -5.09 -8.43
CA PHE A 122 21.51 -4.53 -7.26
C PHE A 122 22.43 -3.37 -7.65
N PHE A 123 22.49 -2.34 -6.79
CA PHE A 123 23.44 -1.24 -6.94
C PHE A 123 23.88 -0.69 -5.58
N PHE A 124 25.07 -0.09 -5.53
CA PHE A 124 25.54 0.65 -4.37
C PHE A 124 24.91 2.05 -4.36
N SER A 125 24.14 2.34 -3.31
CA SER A 125 23.51 3.63 -3.10
C SER A 125 24.49 4.68 -2.61
N ASN A 126 24.43 5.89 -3.18
CA ASN A 126 25.18 7.06 -2.69
C ASN A 126 24.65 7.62 -1.37
N GLN A 127 23.45 7.21 -0.95
CA GLN A 127 22.88 7.65 0.33
C GLN A 127 23.40 6.82 1.50
N HIS A 128 23.70 5.54 1.23
CA HIS A 128 24.04 4.56 2.25
C HIS A 128 25.50 4.14 2.23
N ASN A 129 26.25 4.44 1.17
CA ASN A 129 27.65 4.09 1.08
C ASN A 129 28.55 5.32 0.96
N THR A 130 29.71 5.24 1.58
CA THR A 130 30.78 6.24 1.54
C THR A 130 32.06 5.57 1.03
N PHE A 131 32.90 6.31 0.31
CA PHE A 131 34.22 5.85 -0.08
C PHE A 131 35.24 6.19 1.01
N GLY A 132 35.96 5.19 1.51
CA GLY A 132 36.93 5.33 2.59
C GLY A 132 38.32 4.89 2.15
N SER A 133 39.34 5.48 2.77
CA SER A 133 40.72 5.04 2.60
C SER A 133 41.52 5.21 3.88
N ILE A 134 42.38 4.23 4.17
CA ILE A 134 43.24 4.21 5.36
C ILE A 134 44.69 4.08 4.93
N GLY A 135 45.57 4.87 5.53
CA GLY A 135 46.98 4.95 5.16
C GLY A 135 47.50 6.38 5.29
N CYS A 136 48.71 6.65 4.82
CA CYS A 136 49.23 8.01 4.78
C CYS A 136 49.94 8.28 3.46
N GLY A 137 49.89 9.54 3.00
CA GLY A 137 50.63 10.04 1.85
C GLY A 137 50.05 9.70 0.47
N ASN A 138 48.89 9.02 0.39
CA ASN A 138 48.27 8.63 -0.87
C ASN A 138 46.96 9.35 -1.15
N LEU A 139 46.61 9.47 -2.43
CA LEU A 139 45.29 9.82 -2.95
C LEU A 139 44.60 8.52 -3.36
N ALA A 140 43.53 8.17 -2.65
CA ALA A 140 42.63 7.10 -3.05
C ALA A 140 41.48 7.69 -3.86
N THR A 141 41.10 7.02 -4.93
CA THR A 141 40.07 7.48 -5.87
C THR A 141 39.20 6.31 -6.28
N VAL A 142 37.90 6.55 -6.43
CA VAL A 142 36.93 5.58 -6.96
C VAL A 142 36.40 6.04 -8.31
N PHE A 143 36.32 5.12 -9.26
CA PHE A 143 35.90 5.32 -10.64
C PHE A 143 34.72 4.44 -10.99
N ARG A 144 33.90 4.89 -11.94
CA ARG A 144 32.78 4.14 -12.52
C ARG A 144 33.31 3.25 -13.64
N ASN A 145 32.99 1.95 -13.68
CA ASN A 145 33.15 1.08 -14.86
C ASN A 145 34.45 1.28 -15.68
N ASN A 146 35.65 1.26 -15.06
CA ASN A 146 36.94 1.51 -15.74
C ASN A 146 37.03 2.86 -16.52
N GLN A 147 36.14 3.83 -16.28
CA GLN A 147 36.20 5.17 -16.84
C GLN A 147 37.28 6.01 -16.14
N ILE A 148 37.76 7.04 -16.83
CA ILE A 148 38.84 7.92 -16.37
C ILE A 148 38.35 8.95 -15.34
N ASP A 149 37.04 9.24 -15.32
CA ASP A 149 36.48 10.29 -14.47
C ASP A 149 36.29 9.80 -13.02
N PRO A 150 36.89 10.47 -12.02
CA PRO A 150 36.77 10.09 -10.62
C PRO A 150 35.41 10.49 -10.05
N ILE A 151 34.72 9.55 -9.40
CA ILE A 151 33.45 9.80 -8.71
C ILE A 151 33.69 10.48 -7.36
N ALA A 152 34.68 9.97 -6.62
CA ALA A 152 35.09 10.50 -5.34
C ALA A 152 36.57 10.26 -5.12
N SER A 153 37.19 11.14 -4.34
CA SER A 153 38.63 11.12 -4.08
C SER A 153 38.92 11.51 -2.63
N CYS A 154 39.95 10.91 -2.08
CA CYS A 154 40.25 10.87 -0.67
C CYS A 154 41.76 11.05 -0.50
N VAL A 155 42.18 12.22 -0.01
CA VAL A 155 43.60 12.51 0.22
C VAL A 155 43.97 12.12 1.65
N GLN A 156 44.86 11.15 1.79
CA GLN A 156 45.38 10.72 3.09
C GLN A 156 46.37 11.77 3.64
N HIS A 157 46.41 11.91 4.96
CA HIS A 157 47.34 12.82 5.65
C HIS A 157 48.81 12.46 5.42
N SER A 158 49.70 13.45 5.63
CA SER A 158 51.15 13.27 5.50
C SER A 158 51.71 12.30 6.54
N CYS A 159 52.63 11.44 6.14
CA CYS A 159 53.31 10.49 7.01
C CYS A 159 54.36 11.20 7.88
N GLY A 160 54.00 11.67 9.09
CA GLY A 160 54.92 12.46 9.92
C GLY A 160 54.91 12.20 11.42
N ASP A 161 53.80 11.73 11.99
CA ASP A 161 53.66 11.65 13.44
C ASP A 161 53.21 10.24 13.90
N PRO A 162 54.07 9.48 14.62
CA PRO A 162 53.72 8.19 15.18
C PRO A 162 52.57 8.26 16.22
N SER A 163 52.29 9.44 16.77
CA SER A 163 51.27 9.63 17.80
C SER A 163 49.84 9.81 17.26
N LEU A 164 49.68 10.02 15.95
CA LEU A 164 48.38 10.28 15.29
C LEU A 164 47.68 9.02 14.74
N GLY A 165 48.25 7.83 14.93
CA GLY A 165 47.71 6.58 14.39
C GLY A 165 47.71 6.53 12.85
N PHE A 166 47.27 5.41 12.27
CA PHE A 166 47.02 5.35 10.82
C PHE A 166 45.85 6.28 10.49
N GLY A 167 46.16 7.48 10.03
CA GLY A 167 45.16 8.41 9.52
C GLY A 167 44.34 7.77 8.40
N GLY A 168 43.07 8.14 8.32
CA GLY A 168 42.18 7.76 7.23
C GLY A 168 41.48 8.99 6.70
N CYS A 169 40.93 8.87 5.50
CA CYS A 169 40.03 9.85 4.94
C CYS A 169 38.77 9.12 4.45
N TYR A 170 37.72 9.88 4.18
CA TYR A 170 36.56 9.39 3.45
C TYR A 170 36.01 10.49 2.56
N ALA A 171 35.29 10.10 1.52
CA ALA A 171 34.63 10.98 0.59
C ALA A 171 33.25 10.41 0.24
N LEU A 172 32.27 11.30 0.09
CA LEU A 172 30.94 10.92 -0.38
C LEU A 172 31.02 10.55 -1.86
N ILE A 173 30.34 9.47 -2.25
CA ILE A 173 30.13 9.18 -3.68
C ILE A 173 28.95 10.02 -4.18
N SER A 174 29.06 10.60 -5.37
CA SER A 174 28.06 11.53 -5.91
C SER A 174 26.86 10.83 -6.55
N GLU A 175 26.94 9.52 -6.79
CA GLU A 175 26.02 8.79 -7.65
C GLU A 175 25.92 7.30 -7.28
N GLN A 176 24.85 6.64 -7.73
CA GLN A 176 24.65 5.20 -7.56
C GLN A 176 25.60 4.41 -8.47
N LEU A 177 26.18 3.34 -7.95
CA LEU A 177 27.21 2.56 -8.66
C LEU A 177 26.76 1.11 -8.83
N THR A 178 26.64 0.68 -10.10
CA THR A 178 26.48 -0.74 -10.44
C THR A 178 27.83 -1.43 -10.58
N SER A 179 28.91 -0.72 -10.87
CA SER A 179 30.25 -1.22 -10.62
C SER A 179 31.20 -0.09 -10.27
N TYR A 180 32.26 -0.43 -9.55
CA TYR A 180 33.29 0.54 -9.19
C TYR A 180 34.68 -0.09 -9.24
N THR A 181 35.66 0.75 -9.48
CA THR A 181 37.08 0.44 -9.35
C THR A 181 37.76 1.48 -8.51
N THR A 182 38.65 1.04 -7.63
CA THR A 182 39.44 1.90 -6.75
C THR A 182 40.88 1.95 -7.24
N SER A 183 41.49 3.13 -7.15
CA SER A 183 42.91 3.34 -7.38
C SER A 183 43.51 4.10 -6.21
N ILE A 184 44.78 3.84 -5.92
CA ILE A 184 45.53 4.53 -4.87
C ILE A 184 46.84 5.00 -5.52
N ALA A 185 47.05 6.32 -5.53
CA ALA A 185 48.23 6.96 -6.09
C ALA A 185 49.01 7.71 -5.00
N GLU A 186 50.34 7.68 -5.07
CA GLU A 186 51.21 8.37 -4.10
C GLU A 186 51.27 9.88 -4.40
N VAL A 187 51.06 10.74 -3.39
CA VAL A 187 51.00 12.21 -3.58
C VAL A 187 51.97 12.97 -2.68
N LYS A 188 52.12 12.58 -1.40
CA LYS A 188 53.02 13.23 -0.45
C LYS A 188 53.76 12.20 0.39
N ASN A 189 54.93 11.77 -0.06
CA ASN A 189 55.81 10.91 0.73
C ASN A 189 57.19 11.55 0.94
N PRO A 190 57.41 12.23 2.08
CA PRO A 190 58.70 12.86 2.35
C PRO A 190 59.85 11.87 2.64
N ALA A 191 59.57 10.56 2.78
CA ALA A 191 60.55 9.58 3.27
C ALA A 191 60.89 8.44 2.27
N GLY A 192 60.34 8.43 1.06
CA GLY A 192 60.61 7.40 0.04
C GLY A 192 60.24 5.95 0.43
N ARG A 193 59.59 5.74 1.58
CA ARG A 193 59.13 4.42 2.04
C ARG A 193 57.68 4.23 1.65
N LYS A 194 57.42 3.29 0.74
CA LYS A 194 56.07 2.83 0.39
C LYS A 194 55.38 2.26 1.64
N ARG A 195 54.33 2.92 2.12
CA ARG A 195 53.54 2.48 3.27
C ARG A 195 52.23 1.85 2.80
N CYS A 196 51.74 0.89 3.58
CA CYS A 196 50.49 0.20 3.30
C CYS A 196 49.31 1.18 3.33
N ALA A 197 48.48 1.12 2.30
CA ALA A 197 47.23 1.86 2.19
C ALA A 197 46.11 0.95 1.71
N SER A 198 44.88 1.29 2.06
CA SER A 198 43.68 0.60 1.60
C SER A 198 42.60 1.56 1.16
N ALA A 199 41.72 1.10 0.27
CA ALA A 199 40.57 1.84 -0.22
C ALA A 199 39.37 0.91 -0.36
N PHE A 200 38.19 1.40 -0.01
CA PHE A 200 36.98 0.57 0.06
C PHE A 200 35.70 1.41 0.07
N LEU A 201 34.59 0.78 -0.31
CA LEU A 201 33.25 1.34 -0.15
C LEU A 201 32.59 0.73 1.10
N PHE A 202 32.00 1.55 1.97
CA PHE A 202 31.43 1.08 3.24
C PHE A 202 30.12 1.79 3.59
N ASP A 203 29.33 1.16 4.47
CA ASP A 203 28.08 1.68 5.03
C ASP A 203 28.32 2.97 5.85
N SER A 204 27.73 4.08 5.41
CA SER A 204 27.87 5.42 6.01
C SER A 204 27.42 5.48 7.49
N ASN A 205 26.47 4.63 7.89
CA ASN A 205 25.99 4.57 9.28
C ASN A 205 26.97 3.82 10.20
N GLN A 206 27.82 2.98 9.61
CA GLN A 206 28.95 2.39 10.28
C GLN A 206 30.14 3.31 10.04
N LEU A 207 30.08 4.51 10.65
CA LEU A 207 31.24 5.40 10.79
C LEU A 207 32.45 4.53 11.15
N PRO A 208 33.62 4.73 10.51
CA PRO A 208 34.80 3.96 10.84
C PRO A 208 35.24 4.36 12.25
N SER A 209 34.63 3.74 13.25
CA SER A 209 35.25 3.56 14.55
C SER A 209 36.65 3.00 14.23
N TRP A 210 37.71 3.66 14.70
CA TRP A 210 39.11 3.48 14.27
C TRP A 210 39.72 2.09 14.55
N LYS A 211 38.96 1.01 14.33
CA LYS A 211 39.30 -0.41 14.38
C LYS A 211 39.43 -1.03 13.00
N ILE A 212 39.26 -0.29 11.90
CA ILE A 212 39.64 -0.80 10.58
C ILE A 212 41.16 -0.80 10.52
N SER A 213 41.73 -1.99 10.66
CA SER A 213 43.17 -2.19 10.64
C SER A 213 43.62 -2.49 9.22
N ILE A 214 44.94 -2.44 8.97
CA ILE A 214 45.55 -2.96 7.73
C ILE A 214 45.14 -4.42 7.48
N ASN A 215 44.68 -5.16 8.50
CA ASN A 215 44.26 -6.53 8.34
C ASN A 215 42.83 -6.73 7.82
N THR A 216 42.02 -5.67 7.71
CA THR A 216 40.60 -5.77 7.32
C THR A 216 40.41 -6.03 5.83
N THR A 217 40.11 -7.29 5.46
CA THR A 217 39.95 -7.70 4.06
C THR A 217 38.60 -7.33 3.44
N HIS A 218 37.56 -7.18 4.25
CA HIS A 218 36.21 -6.81 3.83
C HIS A 218 35.57 -5.85 4.83
N VAL A 219 34.67 -5.01 4.34
CA VAL A 219 33.91 -4.01 5.11
C VAL A 219 32.42 -4.12 4.80
N PRO A 220 31.52 -3.83 5.77
CA PRO A 220 30.09 -3.79 5.49
C PRO A 220 29.76 -2.68 4.49
N ALA A 221 28.99 -3.01 3.44
CA ALA A 221 28.42 -2.06 2.50
C ALA A 221 26.94 -2.36 2.25
N ILE A 222 26.18 -1.39 1.75
CA ILE A 222 24.75 -1.50 1.52
C ILE A 222 24.46 -1.62 0.02
N LEU A 223 23.73 -2.66 -0.37
CA LEU A 223 23.12 -2.78 -1.69
C LEU A 223 21.64 -2.40 -1.62
N GLU A 224 21.20 -1.59 -2.58
CA GLU A 224 19.79 -1.38 -2.88
C GLU A 224 19.37 -2.23 -4.07
N TRP A 225 18.07 -2.53 -4.19
CA TRP A 225 17.52 -3.16 -5.38
C TRP A 225 16.21 -2.55 -5.86
N ASN A 226 16.00 -2.58 -7.18
CA ASN A 226 14.74 -2.20 -7.81
C ASN A 226 14.04 -3.44 -8.40
N PRO A 227 12.80 -3.77 -7.99
CA PRO A 227 12.07 -4.92 -8.55
C PRO A 227 11.70 -4.77 -10.04
N CYS A 228 11.75 -3.56 -10.60
CA CYS A 228 11.36 -3.30 -11.98
C CYS A 228 12.33 -3.82 -13.05
N ASP A 229 13.57 -4.20 -12.69
CA ASP A 229 14.58 -4.69 -13.65
C ASP A 229 14.46 -6.19 -13.96
N LEU A 230 13.48 -6.89 -13.38
CA LEU A 230 13.36 -8.35 -13.46
C LEU A 230 12.53 -8.89 -14.63
N GLU A 231 11.82 -8.04 -15.39
CA GLU A 231 11.01 -8.46 -16.54
C GLU A 231 11.12 -7.46 -17.71
N ALA A 232 12.17 -7.60 -18.51
CA ALA A 232 12.38 -6.87 -19.77
C ALA A 232 11.38 -7.23 -20.90
N ALA A 233 10.12 -7.52 -20.58
CA ALA A 233 9.07 -7.79 -21.56
C ALA A 233 7.75 -7.04 -21.33
N LEU A 234 7.56 -6.28 -20.24
CA LEU A 234 6.28 -5.60 -19.97
C LEU A 234 6.36 -4.14 -19.48
N CYS A 235 7.53 -3.49 -19.52
CA CYS A 235 7.60 -2.04 -19.42
C CYS A 235 8.31 -1.48 -20.64
N PHE A 236 7.57 -0.72 -21.45
CA PHE A 236 8.15 0.18 -22.44
C PHE A 236 9.16 1.10 -21.75
N ASP A 237 10.25 1.41 -22.45
CA ASP A 237 11.20 2.47 -22.12
C ASP A 237 10.46 3.69 -21.57
N VAL A 238 10.59 3.93 -20.27
CA VAL A 238 10.35 5.23 -19.67
C VAL A 238 11.73 5.76 -19.34
N ASP A 239 12.13 6.71 -20.16
CA ASP A 239 13.29 7.55 -19.96
C ASP A 239 13.40 8.02 -18.50
N LYS A 240 14.64 8.09 -18.03
CA LYS A 240 15.05 8.32 -16.65
C LYS A 240 14.23 9.41 -15.94
N SER A 241 13.33 9.03 -15.03
CA SER A 241 12.95 9.91 -13.93
C SER A 241 13.82 9.57 -12.71
N VAL A 242 14.91 10.32 -12.55
CA VAL A 242 15.71 10.34 -11.33
C VAL A 242 14.79 10.78 -10.19
N ALA A 243 14.41 9.86 -9.30
CA ALA A 243 13.91 10.22 -7.98
C ALA A 243 15.12 10.67 -7.16
N LEU A 244 15.39 11.98 -7.15
CA LEU A 244 16.37 12.57 -6.24
C LEU A 244 15.81 12.55 -4.81
N PRO A 245 16.65 12.29 -3.79
CA PRO A 245 16.23 12.36 -2.41
C PRO A 245 15.98 13.82 -2.01
N TYR A 246 14.80 14.03 -1.46
CA TYR A 246 14.26 15.31 -1.07
C TYR A 246 14.98 15.85 0.18
N LYS A 247 15.95 16.75 -0.03
CA LYS A 247 16.36 17.74 0.97
C LYS A 247 16.92 18.98 0.28
N ARG A 248 16.15 20.06 0.25
CA ARG A 248 16.71 21.42 0.22
C ARG A 248 15.68 22.42 0.73
N ASP A 249 15.99 23.03 1.86
CA ASP A 249 15.35 24.25 2.36
C ASP A 249 15.67 25.48 1.46
N ASP A 250 16.06 25.25 0.20
CA ASP A 250 16.71 26.23 -0.68
C ASP A 250 16.18 26.11 -2.12
N CYS A 251 14.87 25.86 -2.28
CA CYS A 251 14.20 25.98 -3.56
C CYS A 251 13.77 27.44 -3.74
N SER A 252 14.13 28.08 -4.85
CA SER A 252 13.50 29.34 -5.22
C SER A 252 11.99 29.13 -5.44
N ARG A 253 11.18 29.82 -4.61
CA ARG A 253 9.71 29.68 -4.57
C ARG A 253 8.97 30.88 -5.14
N SER A 254 9.67 31.91 -5.61
CA SER A 254 9.02 33.09 -6.19
C SER A 254 9.62 33.45 -7.53
N CYS A 255 8.76 33.97 -8.40
CA CYS A 255 9.08 34.46 -9.72
C CYS A 255 8.50 35.87 -9.85
N GLY A 256 9.30 36.88 -9.50
CA GLY A 256 8.78 38.23 -9.28
C GLY A 256 7.80 38.24 -8.11
N ASN A 257 6.57 38.69 -8.35
CA ASN A 257 5.50 38.73 -7.34
C ASN A 257 4.64 37.47 -7.31
N PHE A 258 5.05 36.39 -7.99
CA PHE A 258 4.29 35.15 -8.07
C PHE A 258 4.92 34.06 -7.21
N ASP A 259 4.16 33.55 -6.25
CA ASP A 259 4.57 32.42 -5.41
C ASP A 259 4.25 31.08 -6.07
N ILE A 260 5.27 30.25 -6.20
CA ILE A 260 5.25 28.94 -6.82
C ILE A 260 5.28 27.88 -5.73
N SER A 261 4.22 27.07 -5.71
CA SER A 261 4.05 25.98 -4.76
C SER A 261 4.17 24.63 -5.45
N TYR A 262 4.77 23.66 -4.74
CA TYR A 262 4.87 22.28 -5.21
C TYR A 262 3.45 21.72 -5.52
N PRO A 263 3.22 21.02 -6.65
CA PRO A 263 4.18 20.32 -7.52
C PRO A 263 4.91 21.18 -8.54
N PHE A 264 4.57 22.46 -8.67
CA PHE A 264 5.27 23.40 -9.54
C PHE A 264 6.56 23.90 -8.88
N GLY A 265 7.56 24.21 -9.70
CA GLY A 265 8.86 24.67 -9.22
C GLY A 265 9.78 25.13 -10.33
N ILE A 266 10.79 25.93 -9.98
CA ILE A 266 11.75 26.50 -10.94
C ILE A 266 12.96 25.57 -11.12
N GLU A 267 13.55 25.16 -10.01
CA GLU A 267 14.81 24.44 -9.98
C GLU A 267 14.62 22.93 -10.04
N SER A 268 15.63 22.24 -10.58
CA SER A 268 15.70 20.76 -10.59
C SER A 268 15.54 20.22 -9.17
N GLY A 269 14.56 19.34 -8.96
CA GLY A 269 14.23 18.77 -7.65
C GLY A 269 13.23 19.58 -6.83
N CYS A 270 12.78 20.75 -7.32
CA CYS A 270 11.77 21.59 -6.67
C CYS A 270 10.40 21.53 -7.36
N TYR A 271 10.29 20.82 -8.49
CA TYR A 271 9.05 20.47 -9.17
C TYR A 271 8.89 18.94 -9.21
N MET A 272 7.65 18.46 -9.31
CA MET A 272 7.33 17.03 -9.25
C MET A 272 7.86 16.24 -10.46
N ASN A 273 7.73 16.82 -11.65
CA ASN A 273 8.27 16.29 -12.91
C ASN A 273 8.34 17.45 -13.94
N GLU A 274 8.91 17.19 -15.11
CA GLU A 274 9.11 18.20 -16.17
C GLU A 274 7.83 18.93 -16.61
N TRP A 275 6.64 18.34 -16.44
CA TRP A 275 5.38 19.00 -16.77
C TRP A 275 5.06 20.17 -15.84
N PHE A 276 5.54 20.10 -14.59
CA PHE A 276 5.35 21.13 -13.57
C PHE A 276 6.54 22.10 -13.46
N ARG A 277 7.54 21.99 -14.35
CA ARG A 277 8.68 22.91 -14.39
C ARG A 277 8.24 24.30 -14.84
N VAL A 278 8.51 25.31 -14.01
CA VAL A 278 8.25 26.72 -14.29
C VAL A 278 9.54 27.42 -14.68
N THR A 279 9.51 28.20 -15.76
CA THR A 279 10.62 29.05 -16.18
C THR A 279 10.26 30.51 -15.94
N CYS A 280 11.10 31.24 -15.22
CA CYS A 280 10.99 32.69 -15.07
C CYS A 280 11.61 33.39 -16.26
N LYS A 281 10.82 34.19 -16.99
CA LYS A 281 11.32 35.02 -18.09
C LYS A 281 11.27 36.48 -17.70
N GLU A 282 12.37 37.19 -17.93
CA GLU A 282 12.42 38.64 -17.75
C GLU A 282 11.55 39.36 -18.78
N THR A 283 10.70 40.26 -18.30
CA THR A 283 9.87 41.14 -19.13
C THR A 283 10.06 42.60 -18.72
N THR A 284 9.50 43.54 -19.48
CA THR A 284 9.57 44.98 -19.15
C THR A 284 9.00 45.31 -17.76
N ASP A 285 8.09 44.47 -17.26
CA ASP A 285 7.42 44.64 -15.96
C ASP A 285 8.02 43.72 -14.88
N GLY A 286 9.20 43.14 -15.13
CA GLY A 286 9.89 42.19 -14.25
C GLY A 286 9.74 40.72 -14.67
N PRO A 287 10.31 39.79 -13.86
CA PRO A 287 10.26 38.36 -14.16
C PRO A 287 8.84 37.80 -14.03
N LYS A 288 8.38 37.11 -15.08
CA LYS A 288 7.06 36.46 -15.16
C LYS A 288 7.21 34.94 -15.27
N PRO A 289 6.38 34.14 -14.57
CA PRO A 289 6.45 32.68 -14.61
C PRO A 289 5.77 32.10 -15.86
N TYR A 290 6.40 31.10 -16.47
CA TYR A 290 5.86 30.35 -17.60
C TYR A 290 5.93 28.85 -17.33
N ILE A 291 4.86 28.11 -17.64
CA ILE A 291 4.91 26.64 -17.62
C ILE A 291 5.77 26.19 -18.80
N SER A 292 6.90 25.53 -18.52
CA SER A 292 7.94 25.26 -19.53
C SER A 292 7.45 24.34 -20.64
N SER A 293 6.60 23.37 -20.30
CA SER A 293 6.10 22.34 -21.23
C SER A 293 5.10 22.87 -22.28
N ILE A 294 4.36 23.93 -21.96
CA ILE A 294 3.32 24.51 -22.84
C ILE A 294 3.60 25.97 -23.22
N ASN A 295 4.64 26.56 -22.66
CA ASN A 295 5.11 27.92 -22.91
C ASN A 295 4.03 29.01 -22.69
N LEU A 296 3.10 28.80 -21.76
CA LEU A 296 2.10 29.79 -21.36
C LEU A 296 2.49 30.44 -20.04
N GLN A 297 2.21 31.74 -19.93
CA GLN A 297 2.42 32.50 -18.70
C GLN A 297 1.44 32.00 -17.63
N LEU A 298 1.95 31.70 -16.45
CA LEU A 298 1.16 31.29 -15.29
C LEU A 298 0.66 32.53 -14.53
N LEU A 299 -0.64 32.55 -14.21
CA LEU A 299 -1.31 33.68 -13.54
C LEU A 299 -1.83 33.30 -12.14
N LYS A 300 -2.22 32.04 -11.93
CA LYS A 300 -2.69 31.52 -10.62
C LYS A 300 -2.57 29.99 -10.57
N ILE A 301 -2.27 29.43 -9.40
CA ILE A 301 -2.38 27.98 -9.11
C ILE A 301 -3.49 27.80 -8.06
N SER A 302 -4.40 26.86 -8.27
CA SER A 302 -5.44 26.46 -7.32
C SER A 302 -5.46 24.94 -7.14
N PHE A 303 -5.47 24.46 -5.89
CA PHE A 303 -5.49 23.02 -5.58
C PHE A 303 -6.89 22.44 -5.45
N SER A 304 -7.89 23.25 -5.11
CA SER A 304 -9.29 22.82 -4.92
C SER A 304 -10.29 23.93 -5.28
N ASP A 305 -10.32 24.34 -6.57
CA ASP A 305 -11.36 25.26 -7.06
C ASP A 305 -12.52 24.42 -7.63
N ASN A 306 -13.70 24.43 -7.00
CA ASN A 306 -14.90 23.67 -7.41
C ASN A 306 -14.61 22.19 -7.77
N SER A 307 -13.94 21.45 -6.89
CA SER A 307 -13.59 20.02 -7.07
C SER A 307 -12.60 19.70 -8.21
N GLU A 308 -11.93 20.70 -8.78
CA GLU A 308 -10.84 20.54 -9.75
C GLU A 308 -9.57 21.24 -9.27
N SER A 309 -8.41 20.63 -9.53
CA SER A 309 -7.13 21.31 -9.35
C SER A 309 -6.76 21.99 -10.67
N THR A 310 -6.59 23.30 -10.62
CA THR A 310 -6.50 24.14 -11.82
C THR A 310 -5.33 25.13 -11.78
N VAL A 311 -4.94 25.61 -12.95
CA VAL A 311 -4.01 26.73 -13.13
C VAL A 311 -4.62 27.72 -14.11
N VAL A 312 -4.49 29.01 -13.83
CA VAL A 312 -4.91 30.07 -14.75
C VAL A 312 -3.69 30.50 -15.56
N VAL A 313 -3.81 30.51 -16.89
CA VAL A 313 -2.74 30.86 -17.82
C VAL A 313 -3.14 31.98 -18.76
N ASN A 314 -2.16 32.70 -19.29
CA ASN A 314 -2.37 33.76 -20.26
C ASN A 314 -2.41 33.18 -21.68
N ASN A 315 -3.60 33.12 -22.28
CA ASN A 315 -3.87 32.46 -23.56
C ASN A 315 -4.09 33.49 -24.67
N SER A 316 -3.63 33.23 -25.90
CA SER A 316 -3.71 34.18 -27.01
C SER A 316 -5.11 34.29 -27.61
N ILE A 317 -5.47 35.49 -28.08
CA ILE A 317 -6.71 35.72 -28.84
C ILE A 317 -6.47 35.48 -30.33
N THR A 318 -7.40 34.78 -31.00
CA THR A 318 -7.40 34.67 -32.47
C THR A 318 -8.21 35.81 -33.08
N TYR A 319 -7.62 36.54 -34.01
CA TYR A 319 -8.26 37.65 -34.73
C TYR A 319 -8.50 37.26 -36.19
N PHE A 320 -9.60 37.75 -36.75
CA PHE A 320 -10.01 37.49 -38.13
C PHE A 320 -10.37 38.80 -38.83
N SER A 321 -9.82 39.02 -40.02
CA SER A 321 -10.12 40.18 -40.87
C SER A 321 -9.84 41.56 -40.24
N CYS A 322 -8.81 41.67 -39.40
CA CYS A 322 -8.40 42.92 -38.73
C CYS A 322 -7.15 43.53 -39.41
N LEU A 323 -7.24 44.79 -39.86
CA LEU A 323 -6.20 45.46 -40.69
C LEU A 323 -4.88 45.75 -39.96
N ASP A 324 -4.91 45.96 -38.63
CA ASP A 324 -3.73 46.39 -37.85
C ASP A 324 -3.02 45.24 -37.11
N LYS A 325 -3.54 44.00 -37.19
CA LYS A 325 -2.98 42.82 -36.52
C LYS A 325 -2.43 41.85 -37.57
N ASN A 326 -1.29 42.20 -38.16
CA ASN A 326 -0.55 41.45 -39.21
C ASN A 326 0.07 40.12 -38.72
N GLY A 327 -0.57 39.41 -37.81
CA GLY A 327 -0.27 38.01 -37.53
C GLY A 327 -1.54 37.23 -37.75
N GLU A 328 -1.69 36.60 -38.92
CA GLU A 328 -2.61 35.47 -39.06
C GLU A 328 -2.13 34.39 -38.08
N THR A 329 -2.61 34.44 -36.84
CA THR A 329 -2.54 33.24 -36.01
C THR A 329 -3.47 32.25 -36.68
N ASN A 330 -2.90 31.16 -37.20
CA ASN A 330 -3.66 29.96 -37.49
C ASN A 330 -4.54 29.76 -36.26
N GLY A 331 -5.87 29.79 -36.38
CA GLY A 331 -6.82 29.83 -35.25
C GLY A 331 -6.81 28.60 -34.33
N VAL A 332 -5.70 27.88 -34.32
CA VAL A 332 -5.35 26.70 -33.56
C VAL A 332 -4.80 27.13 -32.20
N SER A 333 -5.36 26.58 -31.14
CA SER A 333 -4.87 26.75 -29.79
C SER A 333 -3.53 26.04 -29.58
N VAL A 334 -2.88 26.34 -28.47
CA VAL A 334 -1.83 25.47 -27.90
C VAL A 334 -2.32 24.01 -27.84
N ASN A 335 -1.44 23.08 -28.22
CA ASN A 335 -1.75 21.65 -28.20
C ASN A 335 -1.35 21.04 -26.86
N LEU A 336 -2.33 20.64 -26.06
CA LEU A 336 -2.14 20.02 -24.74
C LEU A 336 -2.31 18.49 -24.77
N THR A 337 -2.47 17.89 -25.96
CA THR A 337 -2.84 16.46 -26.11
C THR A 337 -1.90 15.52 -25.35
N ASP A 338 -0.59 15.76 -25.47
CA ASP A 338 0.47 14.93 -24.87
C ASP A 338 0.93 15.44 -23.50
N THR A 339 0.16 16.33 -22.86
CA THR A 339 0.54 16.99 -21.60
C THR A 339 -0.37 16.56 -20.44
N HIS A 340 -0.02 17.00 -19.22
CA HIS A 340 -0.88 16.82 -18.05
C HIS A 340 -2.02 17.85 -17.95
N PHE A 341 -2.12 18.79 -18.89
CA PHE A 341 -3.08 19.88 -18.85
C PHE A 341 -4.26 19.64 -19.79
N SER A 342 -5.43 20.12 -19.40
CA SER A 342 -6.62 20.18 -20.26
C SER A 342 -7.42 21.43 -19.96
N PHE A 343 -8.18 21.96 -20.92
CA PHE A 343 -9.04 23.12 -20.67
C PHE A 343 -10.18 22.71 -19.73
N SER A 344 -10.33 23.41 -18.59
CA SER A 344 -11.44 23.13 -17.67
C SER A 344 -12.75 23.59 -18.29
N HIS A 345 -13.64 22.64 -18.60
CA HIS A 345 -14.99 22.94 -19.08
C HIS A 345 -15.87 23.64 -18.03
N SER A 346 -15.55 23.46 -16.74
CA SER A 346 -16.27 24.04 -15.61
C SER A 346 -15.98 25.53 -15.47
N PHE A 347 -14.76 25.96 -15.80
CA PHE A 347 -14.30 27.33 -15.61
C PHE A 347 -14.18 28.15 -16.90
N ASN A 348 -14.07 27.52 -18.07
CA ASN A 348 -13.92 28.26 -19.31
C ASN A 348 -15.16 28.25 -20.20
N ARG A 349 -15.28 29.30 -21.00
CA ARG A 349 -16.21 29.38 -22.12
C ARG A 349 -15.48 29.76 -23.40
N PHE A 350 -15.99 29.29 -24.52
CA PHE A 350 -15.60 29.81 -25.82
C PHE A 350 -16.40 31.08 -26.07
N VAL A 351 -15.70 32.15 -26.46
CA VAL A 351 -16.25 33.46 -26.73
C VAL A 351 -15.82 33.89 -28.12
N SER A 352 -16.77 34.45 -28.86
CA SER A 352 -16.51 35.16 -30.09
C SER A 352 -17.10 36.56 -30.02
N ILE A 353 -16.35 37.52 -30.55
CA ILE A 353 -16.65 38.94 -30.54
C ILE A 353 -16.63 39.43 -31.99
N GLY A 354 -17.65 40.20 -32.36
CA GLY A 354 -17.81 40.77 -33.69
C GLY A 354 -19.24 40.63 -34.19
N CYS A 355 -19.47 40.89 -35.47
CA CYS A 355 -20.77 40.80 -36.10
C CYS A 355 -20.71 40.13 -37.48
N GLY A 356 -21.85 39.65 -37.96
CA GLY A 356 -22.03 39.15 -39.32
C GLY A 356 -21.36 37.81 -39.62
N SER A 357 -20.66 37.22 -38.65
CA SER A 357 -19.89 35.99 -38.83
C SER A 357 -20.38 34.84 -37.95
N LEU A 358 -20.12 33.61 -38.40
CA LEU A 358 -20.25 32.40 -37.61
C LEU A 358 -18.87 31.94 -37.19
N ALA A 359 -18.59 32.04 -35.89
CA ALA A 359 -17.41 31.47 -35.28
C ALA A 359 -17.66 29.98 -35.03
N THR A 360 -16.84 29.12 -35.60
CA THR A 360 -16.91 27.66 -35.44
C THR A 360 -15.75 27.16 -34.62
N PHE A 361 -16.05 26.23 -33.73
CA PHE A 361 -15.14 25.63 -32.78
C PHE A 361 -14.92 24.16 -33.13
N LEU A 362 -13.68 23.79 -33.43
CA LEU A 362 -13.22 22.44 -33.79
C LEU A 362 -12.41 21.87 -32.62
N ARG A 363 -12.56 20.58 -32.32
CA ARG A 363 -11.81 19.93 -31.22
C ARG A 363 -10.35 19.66 -31.61
N SER A 364 -10.09 19.53 -32.90
CA SER A 364 -8.76 19.39 -33.48
C SER A 364 -8.68 20.13 -34.82
N PRO A 365 -7.50 20.65 -35.22
CA PRO A 365 -7.30 21.21 -36.56
C PRO A 365 -7.59 20.23 -37.70
N LYS A 366 -7.57 18.91 -37.39
CA LYS A 366 -7.81 17.83 -38.35
C LYS A 366 -9.29 17.43 -38.46
N ASP A 367 -10.17 18.00 -37.64
CA ASP A 367 -11.58 17.63 -37.65
C ASP A 367 -12.30 18.30 -38.84
N ASN A 368 -13.10 17.51 -39.57
CA ASN A 368 -13.87 18.00 -40.71
C ASN A 368 -15.21 18.64 -40.31
N TYR A 369 -15.64 18.47 -39.06
CA TYR A 369 -16.94 18.94 -38.57
C TYR A 369 -16.76 19.79 -37.30
N PRO A 370 -17.40 20.97 -37.22
CA PRO A 370 -17.35 21.81 -36.03
C PRO A 370 -18.03 21.10 -34.86
N ALA A 371 -17.36 21.09 -33.71
CA ALA A 371 -17.93 20.56 -32.47
C ALA A 371 -19.06 21.47 -31.96
N ARG A 372 -18.90 22.79 -32.07
CA ARG A 372 -19.92 23.81 -31.80
C ARG A 372 -19.71 25.06 -32.66
N GLY A 373 -20.67 25.98 -32.66
CA GLY A 373 -20.55 27.27 -33.33
C GLY A 373 -21.33 28.37 -32.62
N CYS A 374 -20.90 29.60 -32.85
CA CYS A 374 -21.44 30.83 -32.29
C CYS A 374 -21.80 31.77 -33.45
N GLN A 375 -23.09 31.94 -33.71
CA GLN A 375 -23.55 32.88 -34.74
C GLN A 375 -23.62 34.28 -34.15
N GLN A 376 -22.85 35.20 -34.72
CA GLN A 376 -22.87 36.60 -34.34
C GLN A 376 -24.09 37.30 -34.96
N PRO A 377 -24.63 38.34 -34.31
CA PRO A 377 -25.75 39.11 -34.85
C PRO A 377 -25.34 39.90 -36.10
N TYR A 378 -26.33 40.43 -36.81
CA TYR A 378 -26.13 41.26 -37.98
C TYR A 378 -25.35 42.55 -37.64
N CYS A 379 -24.52 43.02 -38.57
CA CYS A 379 -23.76 44.26 -38.42
C CYS A 379 -24.67 45.46 -38.75
N ASP A 380 -25.00 46.28 -37.74
CA ASP A 380 -25.66 47.58 -37.96
C ASP A 380 -24.60 48.68 -38.27
N ASP A 381 -25.00 49.75 -38.97
CA ASP A 381 -24.11 50.84 -39.46
C ASP A 381 -23.45 51.65 -38.32
N SER A 382 -23.84 51.44 -37.06
CA SER A 382 -23.14 51.97 -35.89
C SER A 382 -21.89 51.14 -35.60
N VAL A 383 -20.74 51.72 -35.97
CA VAL A 383 -19.37 51.28 -35.70
C VAL A 383 -19.22 50.48 -34.40
N THR A 384 -18.61 49.29 -34.51
CA THR A 384 -18.27 48.32 -33.46
C THR A 384 -19.47 47.70 -32.73
N SER A 385 -20.18 46.80 -33.41
CA SER A 385 -21.02 45.82 -32.71
C SER A 385 -20.10 44.86 -31.96
N ASN A 386 -19.80 45.22 -30.71
CA ASN A 386 -19.19 44.36 -29.66
C ASN A 386 -20.15 43.22 -29.25
N ALA A 387 -20.84 42.64 -30.23
CA ALA A 387 -21.73 41.54 -29.98
C ALA A 387 -20.88 40.33 -29.59
N THR A 388 -21.19 39.84 -28.39
CA THR A 388 -20.47 38.74 -27.78
C THR A 388 -21.36 37.51 -27.86
N CYS A 389 -20.85 36.45 -28.45
CA CYS A 389 -21.46 35.14 -28.43
C CYS A 389 -20.59 34.22 -27.58
N SER A 390 -21.19 33.56 -26.59
CA SER A 390 -20.48 32.68 -25.65
C SER A 390 -21.18 31.33 -25.55
N ILE A 391 -20.39 30.25 -25.59
CA ILE A 391 -20.87 28.87 -25.47
C ILE A 391 -19.94 28.05 -24.57
N ASP A 392 -20.48 27.02 -23.95
CA ASP A 392 -19.69 26.10 -23.13
C ASP A 392 -18.76 25.24 -24.00
N ILE A 393 -17.54 24.98 -23.50
CA ILE A 393 -16.58 24.10 -24.17
C ILE A 393 -16.86 22.62 -23.85
N PRO A 394 -16.48 21.68 -24.74
CA PRO A 394 -16.58 20.25 -24.46
C PRO A 394 -15.72 19.80 -23.27
N THR A 395 -16.11 18.71 -22.61
CA THR A 395 -15.27 18.03 -21.60
C THR A 395 -14.01 17.42 -22.24
N ASP A 396 -12.92 17.37 -21.46
CA ASP A 396 -11.61 16.83 -21.86
C ASP A 396 -11.06 17.44 -23.15
N LEU A 397 -11.23 18.75 -23.30
CA LEU A 397 -10.66 19.52 -24.39
C LEU A 397 -9.15 19.73 -24.16
N ARG A 398 -8.31 19.30 -25.10
CA ARG A 398 -6.84 19.43 -25.03
C ARG A 398 -6.24 20.28 -26.14
N SER A 399 -6.99 20.49 -27.21
CA SER A 399 -6.68 21.43 -28.27
C SER A 399 -8.01 21.94 -28.81
N PHE A 400 -7.99 23.06 -29.51
CA PHE A 400 -9.09 23.49 -30.33
C PHE A 400 -8.58 24.25 -31.54
N ALA A 401 -9.40 24.32 -32.57
CA ALA A 401 -9.19 25.24 -33.68
C ALA A 401 -10.46 26.06 -33.87
N VAL A 402 -10.27 27.31 -34.27
CA VAL A 402 -11.33 28.26 -34.50
C VAL A 402 -11.28 28.67 -35.96
N ASN A 403 -12.45 28.63 -36.59
CA ASN A 403 -12.62 29.17 -37.93
C ASN A 403 -13.81 30.13 -37.91
N MET A 404 -13.67 31.28 -38.55
CA MET A 404 -14.74 32.25 -38.63
C MET A 404 -15.15 32.44 -40.08
N LYS A 405 -16.42 32.13 -40.38
CA LYS A 405 -17.00 32.29 -41.70
C LYS A 405 -17.98 33.44 -41.69
N GLU A 406 -17.78 34.42 -42.57
CA GLU A 406 -18.74 35.49 -42.79
C GLU A 406 -20.04 34.90 -43.40
N ILE A 407 -21.19 35.21 -42.81
CA ILE A 407 -22.51 34.73 -43.27
C ILE A 407 -23.35 35.90 -43.78
N ASN A 408 -23.28 37.05 -43.12
CA ASN A 408 -23.98 38.26 -43.51
C ASN A 408 -22.93 39.35 -43.80
N PRO A 409 -22.48 39.51 -45.06
CA PRO A 409 -21.50 40.53 -45.41
C PRO A 409 -22.07 41.93 -45.18
N SER A 410 -21.29 42.77 -44.52
CA SER A 410 -21.61 44.20 -44.37
C SER A 410 -21.77 44.85 -45.74
N HIS A 411 -22.79 45.72 -45.91
CA HIS A 411 -22.97 46.51 -47.13
C HIS A 411 -21.84 47.53 -47.37
N SER A 412 -21.04 47.84 -46.33
CA SER A 412 -19.85 48.68 -46.42
C SER A 412 -18.60 47.84 -46.75
N SER A 413 -17.68 48.39 -47.54
CA SER A 413 -16.42 47.75 -47.96
C SER A 413 -15.42 47.44 -46.82
N ARG A 414 -15.82 47.64 -45.55
CA ARG A 414 -15.03 47.34 -44.36
C ARG A 414 -15.52 46.04 -43.73
N ARG A 415 -14.71 44.99 -43.84
CA ARG A 415 -14.93 43.74 -43.09
C ARG A 415 -14.93 44.05 -41.58
N SER A 416 -15.86 43.44 -40.85
CA SER A 416 -15.89 43.54 -39.39
C SER A 416 -14.71 42.74 -38.81
N CYS A 417 -13.89 43.38 -37.97
CA CYS A 417 -12.82 42.72 -37.23
C CYS A 417 -13.45 41.85 -36.15
N GLY A 418 -13.30 40.54 -36.28
CA GLY A 418 -13.82 39.59 -35.30
C GLY A 418 -12.69 38.93 -34.53
N SER A 419 -12.99 38.45 -33.33
CA SER A 419 -12.07 37.67 -32.53
C SER A 419 -12.75 36.49 -31.85
N ALA A 420 -11.97 35.46 -31.54
CA ALA A 420 -12.48 34.30 -30.85
C ALA A 420 -11.39 33.65 -30.00
N PHE A 421 -11.80 33.17 -28.82
CA PHE A 421 -10.90 32.65 -27.80
C PHE A 421 -11.65 31.84 -26.75
N VAL A 422 -10.89 31.10 -25.94
CA VAL A 422 -11.38 30.44 -24.73
C VAL A 422 -10.92 31.28 -23.54
N VAL A 423 -11.79 31.55 -22.58
CA VAL A 423 -11.53 32.44 -21.44
C VAL A 423 -12.21 31.93 -20.18
N ASP A 424 -11.61 32.21 -19.03
CA ASP A 424 -12.22 31.95 -17.72
C ASP A 424 -13.49 32.80 -17.54
N LYS A 425 -14.59 32.14 -17.21
CA LYS A 425 -15.90 32.80 -17.05
C LYS A 425 -15.92 33.84 -15.93
N ARG A 426 -15.11 33.69 -14.88
CA ARG A 426 -15.00 34.64 -13.76
C ARG A 426 -14.44 35.98 -14.26
N TYR A 427 -13.54 35.95 -15.23
CA TYR A 427 -12.99 37.15 -15.85
C TYR A 427 -14.01 37.86 -16.76
N LEU A 428 -14.83 37.09 -17.47
CA LEU A 428 -15.94 37.66 -18.26
C LEU A 428 -16.96 38.39 -17.38
N GLU A 429 -17.26 37.85 -16.18
CA GLU A 429 -18.14 38.50 -15.20
C GLU A 429 -17.56 39.83 -14.72
N THR A 430 -16.24 39.91 -14.50
CA THR A 430 -15.56 41.17 -14.13
C THR A 430 -15.70 42.23 -15.22
N ILE A 431 -15.42 41.88 -16.49
CA ILE A 431 -15.50 42.83 -17.62
C ILE A 431 -16.93 43.34 -17.82
N ASN A 432 -17.94 42.48 -17.67
CA ASN A 432 -19.34 42.88 -17.85
C ASN A 432 -19.85 43.82 -16.73
N SER A 433 -19.20 43.82 -15.56
CA SER A 433 -19.53 44.72 -14.45
C SER A 433 -18.95 46.14 -14.65
N ASP A 434 -17.83 46.27 -15.36
CA ASP A 434 -17.13 47.55 -15.61
C ASP A 434 -17.68 48.29 -16.86
N GLN A 435 -19.00 48.26 -17.03
CA GLN A 435 -19.76 48.59 -18.25
C GLN A 435 -19.69 50.06 -18.76
N ASN A 436 -18.59 50.78 -18.54
CA ASN A 436 -18.38 52.14 -19.02
C ASN A 436 -17.19 52.32 -19.99
N ASP A 437 -16.37 51.31 -20.26
CA ASP A 437 -15.24 51.47 -21.20
C ASP A 437 -15.06 50.29 -22.16
N THR A 438 -16.04 50.10 -23.04
CA THR A 438 -16.04 49.09 -24.11
C THR A 438 -15.18 49.47 -25.32
N SER A 439 -14.31 50.48 -25.18
CA SER A 439 -13.50 51.02 -26.28
C SER A 439 -12.12 50.36 -26.46
N ASN A 440 -11.70 49.48 -25.54
CA ASN A 440 -10.34 48.91 -25.56
C ASN A 440 -10.29 47.38 -25.40
N TRP A 441 -10.83 46.64 -26.36
CA TRP A 441 -10.46 45.22 -26.58
C TRP A 441 -9.18 45.11 -27.42
N THR A 442 -8.15 45.86 -27.04
CA THR A 442 -6.78 45.75 -27.57
C THR A 442 -5.99 44.61 -26.90
N LEU A 443 -6.63 43.85 -26.01
CA LEU A 443 -6.04 42.69 -25.34
C LEU A 443 -5.53 41.67 -26.36
N THR A 444 -4.26 41.29 -26.28
CA THR A 444 -3.70 40.23 -27.13
C THR A 444 -3.87 38.85 -26.50
N HIS A 445 -4.13 38.81 -25.19
CA HIS A 445 -4.24 37.59 -24.40
C HIS A 445 -5.37 37.70 -23.35
N VAL A 446 -5.87 36.55 -22.92
CA VAL A 446 -6.95 36.39 -21.95
C VAL A 446 -6.63 35.29 -20.93
N PRO A 447 -7.07 35.43 -19.67
CA PRO A 447 -6.91 34.37 -18.67
C PRO A 447 -7.76 33.16 -19.05
N THR A 448 -7.14 31.98 -19.06
CA THR A 448 -7.79 30.69 -19.35
C THR A 448 -7.42 29.68 -18.28
N THR A 449 -8.36 28.86 -17.83
CA THR A 449 -8.15 27.91 -16.74
C THR A 449 -7.89 26.50 -17.24
N LEU A 450 -6.71 25.96 -16.97
CA LEU A 450 -6.37 24.58 -17.28
C LEU A 450 -6.53 23.70 -16.04
N ARG A 451 -7.16 22.54 -16.19
CA ARG A 451 -7.14 21.48 -15.19
C ARG A 451 -5.82 20.70 -15.33
N TRP A 452 -5.17 20.43 -14.21
CA TRP A 452 -3.92 19.66 -14.15
C TRP A 452 -4.02 18.40 -13.28
N ALA A 453 -5.02 18.32 -12.40
CA ALA A 453 -5.34 17.12 -11.67
C ALA A 453 -6.84 16.99 -11.37
N THR A 454 -7.26 15.73 -11.22
CA THR A 454 -8.61 15.33 -10.82
C THR A 454 -8.61 14.99 -9.33
N LEU A 455 -9.58 15.55 -8.59
CA LEU A 455 -9.78 15.23 -7.18
C LEU A 455 -10.27 13.78 -7.00
N LYS A 456 -9.62 13.02 -6.12
CA LYS A 456 -10.04 11.69 -5.68
C LYS A 456 -10.48 11.73 -4.23
N ARG A 457 -11.62 11.11 -3.96
CA ARG A 457 -12.10 10.86 -2.59
C ARG A 457 -11.24 9.76 -1.96
N GLY A 458 -10.52 10.10 -0.91
CA GLY A 458 -9.66 9.18 -0.21
C GLY A 458 -8.98 9.84 0.98
N ILE A 459 -8.62 9.05 1.97
CA ILE A 459 -7.97 9.55 3.18
C ILE A 459 -6.46 9.57 2.93
N CYS A 460 -5.86 10.75 2.89
CA CYS A 460 -4.42 10.90 2.86
C CYS A 460 -3.99 11.90 3.92
N ASN A 461 -2.83 11.67 4.52
CA ASN A 461 -2.29 12.51 5.59
C ASN A 461 -0.81 12.78 5.32
N CYS A 462 -0.39 14.00 5.64
CA CYS A 462 0.97 14.45 5.61
C CYS A 462 1.46 14.59 7.05
N SER A 463 2.38 13.73 7.48
CA SER A 463 3.03 13.86 8.79
C SER A 463 3.93 15.09 8.81
N SER A 464 3.94 15.83 9.91
CA SER A 464 4.71 17.09 10.13
C SER A 464 6.22 17.01 9.84
N ASN A 465 6.79 15.82 9.66
CA ASN A 465 8.19 15.63 9.29
C ASN A 465 8.45 15.73 7.78
N ASN A 466 7.42 15.93 6.95
CA ASN A 466 7.54 16.12 5.51
C ASN A 466 7.22 17.56 5.12
N LEU A 467 8.28 18.22 4.62
CA LEU A 467 8.32 19.43 3.78
C LEU A 467 7.08 20.34 3.83
N SER A 468 7.00 21.15 4.88
CA SER A 468 6.03 22.24 4.98
C SER A 468 6.42 23.44 4.10
N SER A 469 5.42 24.22 3.66
CA SER A 469 5.67 25.58 3.18
C SER A 469 6.26 26.43 4.32
N ILE A 470 6.99 27.52 4.00
CA ILE A 470 7.65 28.39 5.00
C ILE A 470 6.63 28.98 6.00
N ASN A 471 5.35 29.03 5.65
CA ASN A 471 4.26 29.50 6.50
C ASN A 471 3.44 28.36 7.13
N ASN A 472 3.81 27.08 6.93
CA ASN A 472 3.03 25.89 7.26
C ASN A 472 1.59 25.87 6.68
N GLU A 473 1.22 26.77 5.76
CA GLU A 473 -0.16 26.89 5.23
C GLU A 473 -0.64 25.65 4.47
N TYR A 474 0.28 24.89 3.89
CA TYR A 474 0.00 23.62 3.25
C TYR A 474 1.16 22.64 3.38
N CYS A 475 0.87 21.35 3.23
CA CYS A 475 1.84 20.27 3.14
C CYS A 475 1.43 19.29 2.04
N TRP A 476 2.37 18.46 1.63
CA TRP A 476 2.10 17.49 0.57
C TRP A 476 2.91 16.21 0.77
N LYS A 477 2.42 15.14 0.15
CA LYS A 477 3.07 13.82 0.15
C LYS A 477 2.85 13.15 -1.20
N ASN A 478 3.95 12.71 -1.82
CA ASN A 478 3.87 11.91 -3.03
C ASN A 478 3.28 10.52 -2.70
N LEU A 479 2.22 10.12 -3.41
CA LEU A 479 1.53 8.83 -3.24
C LEU A 479 1.79 7.85 -4.39
N GLY A 480 2.58 8.24 -5.40
CA GLY A 480 2.91 7.43 -6.56
C GLY A 480 3.17 8.27 -7.81
N GLN A 481 3.39 7.61 -8.95
CA GLN A 481 3.77 8.30 -10.20
C GLN A 481 2.72 9.31 -10.71
N SER A 482 1.44 9.10 -10.39
CA SER A 482 0.34 9.97 -10.84
C SER A 482 -0.56 10.44 -9.70
N TYR A 483 -0.13 10.30 -8.44
CA TYR A 483 -0.96 10.67 -7.29
C TYR A 483 -0.20 11.52 -6.27
N LEU A 484 -0.84 12.60 -5.83
CA LEU A 484 -0.30 13.54 -4.85
C LEU A 484 -1.31 13.75 -3.73
N CYS A 485 -0.89 13.67 -2.48
CA CYS A 485 -1.66 14.17 -1.36
C CYS A 485 -1.25 15.63 -1.11
N VAL A 486 -2.22 16.54 -1.01
CA VAL A 486 -2.00 17.93 -0.63
C VAL A 486 -2.95 18.26 0.50
N CYS A 487 -2.45 18.81 1.61
CA CYS A 487 -3.28 19.27 2.70
C CYS A 487 -3.09 20.75 2.96
N THR A 488 -4.17 21.45 3.28
CA THR A 488 -4.21 22.91 3.49
C THR A 488 -4.88 23.24 4.83
N ASN A 489 -4.66 24.47 5.29
CA ASN A 489 -5.29 25.02 6.49
C ASN A 489 -6.57 25.83 6.19
N GLU A 490 -6.86 26.11 4.92
CA GLU A 490 -7.97 26.99 4.53
C GLU A 490 -9.30 26.23 4.43
N ASP A 491 -10.36 26.87 4.94
CA ASP A 491 -11.74 26.38 5.01
C ASP A 491 -12.44 26.42 3.63
N ASP A 492 -12.05 25.56 2.68
CA ASP A 492 -12.82 25.36 1.45
C ASP A 492 -13.67 24.08 1.50
N ASN A 493 -14.88 24.25 2.02
CA ASN A 493 -15.92 23.23 2.10
C ASN A 493 -16.46 22.82 0.72
N ASN A 494 -16.25 21.56 0.32
CA ASN A 494 -17.33 20.70 -0.21
C ASN A 494 -16.94 19.24 -0.49
N PHE A 495 -15.63 18.90 -0.49
CA PHE A 495 -15.16 17.53 -0.76
C PHE A 495 -14.04 17.08 0.19
N SER A 496 -14.01 17.66 1.40
CA SER A 496 -13.13 17.26 2.49
C SER A 496 -13.46 15.85 2.99
N THR A 497 -12.44 15.03 3.20
CA THR A 497 -12.49 14.03 4.27
C THR A 497 -11.90 14.65 5.51
N ASP A 498 -12.76 15.07 6.44
CA ASP A 498 -12.34 15.52 7.76
C ASP A 498 -11.55 14.40 8.43
N ILE A 499 -10.25 14.61 8.63
CA ILE A 499 -9.38 13.65 9.34
C ILE A 499 -9.63 13.72 10.85
N CYS A 500 -10.36 14.72 11.34
CA CYS A 500 -10.57 14.95 12.76
C CYS A 500 -12.03 14.64 13.16
N GLN A 501 -12.44 13.37 13.12
CA GLN A 501 -13.73 12.97 13.71
C GLN A 501 -13.69 11.95 14.84
N ASP A 502 -12.52 11.55 15.38
CA ASP A 502 -12.53 10.60 16.51
C ASP A 502 -11.46 10.76 17.61
N GLN A 503 -10.61 11.79 17.63
CA GLN A 503 -9.79 12.09 18.82
C GLN A 503 -9.55 13.58 19.07
N PRO A 504 -9.56 14.05 20.34
CA PRO A 504 -9.65 15.49 20.62
C PRO A 504 -8.30 16.22 20.62
N TYR A 505 -7.15 15.58 20.35
CA TYR A 505 -5.84 16.20 20.67
C TYR A 505 -4.66 15.98 19.70
N THR A 506 -4.85 15.58 18.44
CA THR A 506 -3.70 15.36 17.52
C THR A 506 -3.88 15.84 16.08
N CYS A 507 -4.72 16.84 15.81
CA CYS A 507 -4.67 17.58 14.55
C CYS A 507 -3.91 18.89 14.78
N THR A 508 -2.59 18.89 14.66
CA THR A 508 -1.75 20.02 15.09
C THR A 508 -1.50 21.10 14.04
N TYR A 509 -1.95 20.98 12.77
CA TYR A 509 -1.86 22.12 11.83
C TYR A 509 -2.84 22.08 10.64
N TYR A 510 -2.98 20.93 9.94
CA TYR A 510 -3.74 20.83 8.67
C TYR A 510 -5.17 20.35 8.87
N ARG A 511 -6.14 21.03 8.23
CA ARG A 511 -7.58 20.78 8.41
C ARG A 511 -8.21 20.00 7.25
N TYR A 512 -7.70 20.18 6.04
CA TYR A 512 -8.22 19.58 4.81
C TYR A 512 -7.13 18.86 4.05
N CYS A 513 -7.40 17.66 3.53
CA CYS A 513 -6.48 16.89 2.71
C CYS A 513 -7.16 16.41 1.43
N TYR A 514 -6.48 16.61 0.30
CA TYR A 514 -6.93 16.30 -1.04
C TYR A 514 -6.01 15.24 -1.66
N MET A 515 -6.60 14.14 -2.12
CA MET A 515 -5.89 13.16 -2.94
C MET A 515 -6.08 13.56 -4.41
N LEU A 516 -5.01 13.96 -5.07
CA LEU A 516 -4.99 14.45 -6.45
C LEU A 516 -4.48 13.35 -7.37
N CYS A 517 -5.21 13.07 -8.44
CA CYS A 517 -4.75 12.23 -9.54
C CYS A 517 -4.32 13.13 -10.70
N LEU A 518 -3.05 13.06 -11.09
CA LEU A 518 -2.50 13.87 -12.17
C LEU A 518 -3.03 13.36 -13.51
N ASP A 519 -3.74 14.21 -14.25
CA ASP A 519 -4.28 13.86 -15.56
C ASP A 519 -3.10 13.56 -16.50
N ALA A 520 -2.99 12.38 -17.10
CA ALA A 520 -1.90 12.05 -18.03
C ALA A 520 -2.43 11.38 -19.31
N PRO A 521 -1.75 11.51 -20.46
CA PRO A 521 -2.13 10.77 -21.68
C PRO A 521 -2.12 9.26 -21.39
N GLY A 522 -3.27 8.59 -21.52
CA GLY A 522 -3.43 7.17 -21.23
C GLY A 522 -3.80 6.82 -19.77
N ASN A 523 -3.64 7.73 -18.81
CA ASN A 523 -4.06 7.54 -17.42
C ASN A 523 -5.39 8.27 -17.16
N LYS A 524 -6.51 7.54 -17.19
CA LYS A 524 -7.83 8.12 -16.90
C LYS A 524 -8.08 8.15 -15.40
N CYS A 525 -7.71 9.27 -14.79
CA CYS A 525 -8.13 9.66 -13.44
C CYS A 525 -9.67 9.67 -13.26
N SER A 526 -10.44 9.61 -14.34
CA SER A 526 -11.91 9.51 -14.34
C SER A 526 -12.46 8.12 -14.00
N SER A 527 -11.64 7.06 -14.02
CA SER A 527 -12.12 5.74 -13.59
C SER A 527 -12.34 5.74 -12.08
N SER A 528 -13.58 5.49 -11.64
CA SER A 528 -13.95 5.53 -10.22
C SER A 528 -13.09 4.57 -9.41
N SER A 529 -12.67 3.44 -9.98
CA SER A 529 -11.94 2.35 -9.35
C SER A 529 -10.42 2.53 -9.19
N SER A 530 -9.80 3.57 -9.74
CA SER A 530 -8.34 3.74 -9.70
C SER A 530 -7.89 4.50 -8.45
N CYS A 531 -7.16 3.81 -7.57
CA CYS A 531 -6.55 4.34 -6.35
C CYS A 531 -5.02 4.19 -6.43
N PRO A 532 -4.25 5.06 -5.72
CA PRO A 532 -2.81 4.92 -5.62
C PRO A 532 -2.40 3.59 -4.96
N ASP A 533 -1.16 3.16 -5.18
CA ASP A 533 -0.63 1.94 -4.58
C ASP A 533 -0.71 1.97 -3.05
N GLY A 534 -1.10 0.84 -2.45
CA GLY A 534 -1.39 0.74 -1.00
C GLY A 534 -2.82 1.11 -0.61
N TYR A 535 -3.58 1.75 -1.51
CA TYR A 535 -5.00 2.01 -1.33
C TYR A 535 -5.85 0.99 -2.08
N GLN A 536 -7.02 0.69 -1.55
CA GLN A 536 -8.02 -0.15 -2.20
C GLN A 536 -9.31 0.64 -2.37
N TYR A 537 -9.94 0.43 -3.53
CA TYR A 537 -11.23 1.02 -3.83
C TYR A 537 -12.33 0.32 -3.03
N SER A 538 -13.01 1.05 -2.16
CA SER A 538 -14.31 0.61 -1.63
C SER A 538 -15.36 0.92 -2.66
N GLY A 539 -16.34 0.04 -2.87
CA GLY A 539 -17.44 0.22 -3.84
C GLY A 539 -18.26 1.52 -3.71
N VAL A 540 -17.92 2.38 -2.73
CA VAL A 540 -18.46 3.72 -2.48
C VAL A 540 -17.40 4.81 -2.78
N ILE A 541 -16.90 4.92 -4.03
CA ILE A 541 -16.02 6.01 -4.53
C ILE A 541 -15.02 6.54 -3.48
N PHE A 542 -14.29 5.65 -2.80
CA PHE A 542 -13.36 6.02 -1.73
C PHE A 542 -12.14 5.12 -1.74
N CYS A 543 -10.96 5.74 -1.78
CA CYS A 543 -9.68 5.06 -1.60
C CYS A 543 -9.37 4.98 -0.10
N PHE A 544 -9.25 3.75 0.43
CA PHE A 544 -8.86 3.50 1.82
C PHE A 544 -7.59 2.65 1.89
N ASN A 545 -6.87 2.76 3.01
CA ASN A 545 -5.62 2.04 3.19
C ASN A 545 -5.87 0.53 3.41
N LYS A 546 -5.20 -0.35 2.66
CA LYS A 546 -5.47 -1.82 2.64
C LYS A 546 -5.47 -2.48 4.02
N ILE A 547 -4.67 -1.96 4.95
CA ILE A 547 -4.48 -2.51 6.31
C ILE A 547 -5.79 -2.49 7.12
N CYS A 548 -6.62 -1.45 6.98
CA CYS A 548 -7.85 -1.32 7.76
C CYS A 548 -8.93 -2.36 7.38
N PHE A 549 -8.97 -2.79 6.13
CA PHE A 549 -9.97 -3.75 5.66
C PHE A 549 -9.67 -5.19 6.07
N LEU A 550 -8.38 -5.56 6.11
CA LEU A 550 -7.94 -6.87 6.59
C LEU A 550 -8.26 -7.07 8.08
N TYR A 551 -8.16 -6.01 8.88
CA TYR A 551 -8.55 -6.02 10.29
C TYR A 551 -10.04 -6.33 10.49
N TYR A 552 -10.92 -5.71 9.69
CA TYR A 552 -12.37 -5.96 9.75
C TYR A 552 -12.76 -7.39 9.37
N ILE A 553 -12.10 -7.98 8.35
CA ILE A 553 -12.37 -9.36 7.95
C ILE A 553 -11.92 -10.33 9.05
N GLY A 554 -10.75 -10.12 9.65
CA GLY A 554 -10.20 -10.99 10.71
C GLY A 554 -11.07 -11.07 11.98
N CYS A 555 -11.72 -9.96 12.36
CA CYS A 555 -12.65 -9.96 13.50
C CYS A 555 -13.95 -10.72 13.21
N SER A 556 -14.43 -10.74 11.96
CA SER A 556 -15.69 -11.40 11.61
C SER A 556 -15.59 -12.93 11.57
N THR A 557 -14.48 -13.47 11.07
CA THR A 557 -14.26 -14.91 10.92
C THR A 557 -13.97 -15.61 12.25
N SER A 558 -13.29 -14.92 13.17
CA SER A 558 -12.99 -15.43 14.51
C SER A 558 -14.24 -15.57 15.38
N LEU A 559 -15.17 -14.61 15.32
CA LEU A 559 -16.45 -14.72 16.04
C LEU A 559 -17.34 -15.83 15.48
N GLY A 560 -17.44 -15.95 14.15
CA GLY A 560 -18.28 -16.95 13.50
C GLY A 560 -17.87 -18.40 13.81
N THR A 561 -16.57 -18.67 13.83
CA THR A 561 -16.03 -20.00 14.16
C THR A 561 -16.31 -20.38 15.62
N LEU A 562 -16.21 -19.43 16.56
CA LEU A 562 -16.52 -19.66 17.97
C LEU A 562 -17.98 -20.09 18.18
N PHE A 563 -18.94 -19.39 17.55
CA PHE A 563 -20.36 -19.75 17.66
C PHE A 563 -20.69 -21.11 17.02
N ALA A 564 -20.03 -21.47 15.91
CA ALA A 564 -20.21 -22.78 15.27
C ALA A 564 -19.71 -23.93 16.17
N LEU A 565 -18.56 -23.77 16.84
CA LEU A 565 -18.03 -24.76 17.79
C LEU A 565 -18.96 -24.92 19.00
N LEU A 566 -19.50 -23.82 19.54
CA LEU A 566 -20.46 -23.88 20.63
C LEU A 566 -21.77 -24.56 20.22
N GLY A 567 -22.28 -24.27 19.02
CA GLY A 567 -23.48 -24.90 18.48
C GLY A 567 -23.33 -26.40 18.26
N THR A 568 -22.21 -26.83 17.67
CA THR A 568 -21.91 -28.26 17.44
C THR A 568 -21.74 -29.03 18.75
N TRP A 569 -21.06 -28.44 19.76
CA TRP A 569 -20.94 -29.05 21.09
C TRP A 569 -22.30 -29.21 21.80
N HIS A 570 -23.16 -28.19 21.74
CA HIS A 570 -24.51 -28.28 22.29
C HIS A 570 -25.34 -29.37 21.61
N LEU A 571 -25.30 -29.46 20.28
CA LEU A 571 -26.00 -30.48 19.51
C LEU A 571 -25.51 -31.89 19.89
N TYR A 572 -24.19 -32.08 19.98
CA TYR A 572 -23.58 -33.33 20.42
C TYR A 572 -24.10 -33.76 21.80
N LYS A 573 -24.12 -32.83 22.76
CA LYS A 573 -24.60 -33.08 24.13
C LYS A 573 -26.08 -33.46 24.17
N VAL A 574 -26.91 -32.86 23.32
CA VAL A 574 -28.34 -33.20 23.19
C VAL A 574 -28.52 -34.61 22.62
N LEU A 575 -27.76 -34.97 21.59
CA LEU A 575 -27.81 -36.29 20.96
C LEU A 575 -27.37 -37.41 21.93
N ASP A 576 -26.31 -37.19 22.70
CA ASP A 576 -25.85 -38.15 23.72
C ASP A 576 -26.92 -38.36 24.82
N ARG A 577 -27.55 -37.28 25.31
CA ARG A 577 -28.65 -37.39 26.28
C ARG A 577 -29.82 -38.21 25.74
N ARG A 578 -30.23 -37.99 24.48
CA ARG A 578 -31.31 -38.74 23.83
C ARG A 578 -30.97 -40.23 23.69
N LYS A 579 -29.73 -40.57 23.33
CA LYS A 579 -29.26 -41.97 23.25
C LYS A 579 -29.33 -42.66 24.61
N LYS A 580 -28.83 -42.01 25.66
CA LYS A 580 -28.87 -42.54 27.05
C LYS A 580 -30.29 -42.78 27.56
N PHE A 581 -31.23 -41.87 27.28
CA PHE A 581 -32.63 -42.02 27.67
C PHE A 581 -33.31 -43.21 26.97
N LYS A 582 -33.15 -43.33 25.64
CA LYS A 582 -33.69 -44.47 24.87
C LYS A 582 -33.14 -45.81 25.36
N LEU A 583 -31.85 -45.86 25.72
CA LEU A 583 -31.23 -47.08 26.24
C LEU A 583 -31.81 -47.49 27.60
N LYS A 584 -31.99 -46.53 28.52
CA LYS A 584 -32.66 -46.77 29.81
C LYS A 584 -34.09 -47.29 29.64
N GLN A 585 -34.86 -46.69 28.73
CA GLN A 585 -36.22 -47.13 28.44
C GLN A 585 -36.25 -48.57 27.87
N LYS A 586 -35.29 -48.92 27.01
CA LYS A 586 -35.15 -50.27 26.46
C LYS A 586 -34.86 -51.31 27.54
N TYR A 587 -33.97 -51.01 28.49
CA TYR A 587 -33.70 -51.91 29.63
C TYR A 587 -34.90 -52.04 30.57
N PHE A 588 -35.61 -50.94 30.85
CA PHE A 588 -36.80 -50.98 31.67
C PHE A 588 -37.89 -51.89 31.09
N ARG A 589 -38.14 -51.80 29.77
CA ARG A 589 -39.10 -52.70 29.08
C ARG A 589 -38.65 -54.16 29.08
N ARG A 590 -37.36 -54.42 28.84
CA ARG A 590 -36.82 -55.80 28.72
C ARG A 590 -36.80 -56.55 30.06
N ASN A 591 -36.61 -55.84 31.18
CA ASN A 591 -36.48 -56.43 32.51
C ASN A 591 -37.83 -56.55 33.25
N GLY A 592 -38.96 -56.57 32.52
CA GLY A 592 -40.28 -56.74 33.14
C GLY A 592 -40.82 -55.50 33.85
N GLY A 593 -40.26 -54.30 33.63
CA GLY A 593 -40.69 -53.07 34.30
C GLY A 593 -42.16 -52.70 34.05
N LEU A 594 -42.72 -53.07 32.90
CA LEU A 594 -44.16 -52.93 32.60
C LEU A 594 -45.05 -53.87 33.44
N LEU A 595 -44.61 -55.13 33.65
CA LEU A 595 -45.33 -56.11 34.47
C LEU A 595 -45.31 -55.69 35.94
N LEU A 596 -44.16 -55.20 36.43
CA LEU A 596 -44.04 -54.63 37.77
C LEU A 596 -44.98 -53.43 37.96
N GLN A 597 -45.06 -52.53 36.98
CA GLN A 597 -45.96 -51.37 37.05
C GLN A 597 -47.44 -51.77 37.01
N GLN A 598 -47.82 -52.76 36.20
CA GLN A 598 -49.19 -53.32 36.17
C GLN A 598 -49.61 -53.94 37.51
N GLN A 599 -48.72 -54.65 38.19
CA GLN A 599 -49.01 -55.29 39.48
C GLN A 599 -49.13 -54.25 40.61
N LEU A 600 -48.30 -53.20 40.58
CA LEU A 600 -48.41 -52.06 41.50
C LEU A 600 -49.74 -51.29 41.34
N SER A 601 -50.32 -51.28 40.15
CA SER A 601 -51.61 -50.64 39.88
C SER A 601 -52.83 -51.53 40.22
N ARG A 602 -52.65 -52.83 40.44
CA ARG A 602 -53.76 -53.80 40.65
C ARG A 602 -54.08 -54.04 42.14
N ASN A 603 -53.13 -53.83 43.05
CA ASN A 603 -53.31 -54.02 44.49
C ASN A 603 -53.61 -52.69 45.20
N GLU A 604 -54.88 -52.29 45.23
CA GLU A 604 -55.37 -51.11 45.97
C GLU A 604 -55.96 -51.45 47.36
N GLY A 605 -55.70 -52.64 47.92
CA GLY A 605 -56.20 -53.06 49.24
C GLY A 605 -55.11 -53.44 50.26
N ASN A 606 -54.91 -52.59 51.27
CA ASN A 606 -54.33 -52.83 52.61
C ASN A 606 -53.04 -53.69 52.79
N ILE A 607 -52.08 -53.60 51.86
CA ILE A 607 -50.69 -54.05 52.06
C ILE A 607 -49.77 -52.83 51.92
N GLU A 608 -48.75 -52.69 52.78
CA GLU A 608 -47.76 -51.61 52.71
C GLU A 608 -47.29 -51.40 51.26
N LYS A 609 -47.45 -50.17 50.77
CA LYS A 609 -47.28 -49.81 49.37
C LYS A 609 -45.85 -50.11 48.92
N LEU A 610 -45.67 -51.10 48.04
CA LEU A 610 -44.39 -51.43 47.40
C LEU A 610 -43.74 -50.14 46.85
N ARG A 611 -42.59 -49.75 47.43
CA ARG A 611 -41.85 -48.54 47.06
C ARG A 611 -40.79 -48.86 46.02
N LEU A 612 -40.79 -48.11 44.91
CA LEU A 612 -39.77 -48.24 43.87
C LEU A 612 -38.55 -47.39 44.23
N PHE A 613 -37.39 -48.04 44.36
CA PHE A 613 -36.12 -47.37 44.65
C PHE A 613 -35.27 -47.23 43.38
N GLY A 614 -34.59 -46.09 43.23
CA GLY A 614 -33.65 -45.87 42.13
C GLY A 614 -32.36 -46.67 42.31
N SER A 615 -31.71 -47.11 41.22
CA SER A 615 -30.47 -47.90 41.34
C SER A 615 -29.36 -47.15 42.10
N LYS A 616 -29.22 -45.84 41.88
CA LYS A 616 -28.26 -44.97 42.60
C LYS A 616 -28.57 -44.85 44.09
N GLU A 617 -29.84 -44.90 44.46
CA GLU A 617 -30.26 -44.80 45.85
C GLU A 617 -29.87 -46.07 46.61
N LEU A 618 -30.12 -47.25 46.02
CA LEU A 618 -29.68 -48.53 46.58
C LEU A 618 -28.16 -48.68 46.59
N GLU A 619 -27.48 -48.18 45.56
CA GLU A 619 -26.01 -48.15 45.50
C GLU A 619 -25.45 -47.30 46.65
N LYS A 620 -25.98 -46.08 46.86
CA LYS A 620 -25.56 -45.24 47.99
C LYS A 620 -25.89 -45.88 49.34
N ALA A 621 -27.08 -46.47 49.48
CA ALA A 621 -27.51 -47.10 50.72
C ALA A 621 -26.61 -48.27 51.15
N THR A 622 -26.10 -49.01 50.17
CA THR A 622 -25.23 -50.17 50.38
C THR A 622 -23.74 -49.85 50.34
N ASP A 623 -23.38 -48.56 50.25
CA ASP A 623 -21.99 -48.10 50.02
C ASP A 623 -21.36 -48.78 48.79
N HIS A 624 -22.00 -48.60 47.64
CA HIS A 624 -21.62 -49.19 46.35
C HIS A 624 -21.55 -50.73 46.37
N TYR A 625 -22.50 -51.37 47.08
CA TYR A 625 -22.52 -52.83 47.30
C TYR A 625 -21.22 -53.34 47.94
N ASN A 626 -20.78 -52.66 49.01
CA ASN A 626 -19.54 -52.99 49.73
C ASN A 626 -19.58 -54.44 50.26
N LYS A 627 -18.53 -55.22 49.98
CA LYS A 627 -18.41 -56.62 50.45
C LYS A 627 -18.41 -56.73 51.97
N ASN A 628 -17.91 -55.73 52.68
CA ASN A 628 -17.89 -55.69 54.15
C ASN A 628 -19.30 -55.51 54.76
N ARG A 629 -20.31 -55.20 53.94
CA ARG A 629 -21.71 -55.07 54.35
C ARG A 629 -22.57 -56.26 53.94
N VAL A 630 -21.96 -57.34 53.45
CA VAL A 630 -22.70 -58.56 53.08
C VAL A 630 -23.22 -59.24 54.35
N LEU A 631 -24.53 -59.47 54.38
CA LEU A 631 -25.22 -60.22 55.44
C LEU A 631 -25.27 -61.72 55.13
N GLY A 632 -25.26 -62.08 53.85
CA GLY A 632 -25.24 -63.47 53.41
C GLY A 632 -25.22 -63.59 51.88
N GLN A 633 -24.72 -64.72 51.39
CA GLN A 633 -24.64 -65.02 49.95
C GLN A 633 -25.22 -66.42 49.70
N GLY A 634 -26.21 -66.51 48.78
CA GLY A 634 -26.88 -67.77 48.44
C GLY A 634 -26.89 -68.06 46.94
N GLY A 635 -27.67 -69.06 46.53
CA GLY A 635 -27.81 -69.46 45.13
C GLY A 635 -28.45 -68.38 44.23
N GLN A 636 -29.38 -67.60 44.78
CA GLN A 636 -30.17 -66.63 44.01
C GLN A 636 -29.64 -65.18 44.06
N GLY A 637 -28.70 -64.87 44.96
CA GLY A 637 -28.23 -63.50 45.15
C GLY A 637 -27.34 -63.29 46.37
N THR A 638 -26.86 -62.07 46.51
CA THR A 638 -26.10 -61.57 47.67
C THR A 638 -26.93 -60.52 48.41
N VAL A 639 -27.01 -60.61 49.73
CA VAL A 639 -27.77 -59.68 50.58
C VAL A 639 -26.80 -58.74 51.27
N TYR A 640 -27.04 -57.43 51.15
CA TYR A 640 -26.24 -56.37 51.74
C TYR A 640 -27.04 -55.63 52.82
N LYS A 641 -26.37 -55.22 53.90
CA LYS A 641 -26.90 -54.26 54.86
C LYS A 641 -26.83 -52.86 54.23
N GLY A 642 -27.98 -52.23 54.08
CA GLY A 642 -28.12 -50.87 53.57
C GLY A 642 -28.69 -49.90 54.60
N MET A 643 -28.43 -48.61 54.41
CA MET A 643 -29.08 -47.53 55.14
C MET A 643 -29.63 -46.51 54.14
N LEU A 644 -30.96 -46.33 54.12
CA LEU A 644 -31.61 -45.35 53.27
C LEU A 644 -31.30 -43.92 53.74
N ALA A 645 -31.60 -42.92 52.91
CA ALA A 645 -31.31 -41.52 53.23
C ALA A 645 -32.07 -40.99 54.46
N ASP A 646 -33.19 -41.61 54.81
CA ASP A 646 -33.99 -41.33 56.02
C ASP A 646 -33.46 -42.04 57.28
N GLY A 647 -32.34 -42.77 57.18
CA GLY A 647 -31.74 -43.53 58.29
C GLY A 647 -32.30 -44.94 58.47
N THR A 648 -33.29 -45.35 57.67
CA THR A 648 -33.90 -46.68 57.76
C THR A 648 -32.90 -47.76 57.33
N ILE A 649 -32.68 -48.75 58.19
CA ILE A 649 -31.80 -49.90 57.91
C ILE A 649 -32.59 -50.93 57.11
N VAL A 650 -32.04 -51.33 55.95
CA VAL A 650 -32.70 -52.25 55.02
C VAL A 650 -31.76 -53.40 54.65
N ALA A 651 -32.33 -54.56 54.31
CA ALA A 651 -31.60 -55.64 53.66
C ALA A 651 -31.81 -55.55 52.14
N VAL A 652 -30.74 -55.31 51.39
CA VAL A 652 -30.79 -55.17 49.93
C VAL A 652 -30.29 -56.47 49.29
N LYS A 653 -31.21 -57.29 48.75
CA LYS A 653 -30.87 -58.49 47.98
C LYS A 653 -30.60 -58.13 46.53
N LYS A 654 -29.37 -58.38 46.07
CA LYS A 654 -28.94 -58.21 44.67
C LYS A 654 -28.90 -59.58 44.00
N SER A 655 -29.69 -59.77 42.94
CA SER A 655 -29.74 -61.04 42.21
C SER A 655 -28.46 -61.28 41.39
N LYS A 656 -27.98 -62.54 41.39
CA LYS A 656 -26.84 -62.99 40.57
C LYS A 656 -27.10 -62.91 39.05
N LEU A 657 -28.37 -62.88 38.62
CA LEU A 657 -28.77 -62.63 37.23
C LEU A 657 -28.16 -61.35 36.64
N MET A 658 -27.90 -60.36 37.49
CA MET A 658 -27.35 -59.07 37.07
C MET A 658 -25.81 -59.09 36.96
N GLU A 659 -25.16 -60.12 37.51
CA GLU A 659 -23.70 -60.23 37.64
C GLU A 659 -23.06 -60.93 36.42
N GLU A 660 -23.74 -61.91 35.81
CA GLU A 660 -23.19 -62.73 34.71
C GLU A 660 -23.54 -62.28 33.28
N LYS A 661 -24.32 -61.19 33.08
CA LYS A 661 -24.71 -60.67 31.74
C LYS A 661 -25.41 -61.67 30.78
N ILE A 662 -25.75 -62.89 31.22
CA ILE A 662 -26.52 -63.86 30.44
C ILE A 662 -27.98 -63.82 30.93
N ILE A 663 -28.89 -63.34 30.09
CA ILE A 663 -30.32 -63.28 30.39
C ILE A 663 -30.95 -64.61 30.00
N ASP A 664 -30.98 -65.55 30.93
CA ASP A 664 -31.82 -66.74 30.82
C ASP A 664 -33.26 -66.34 31.18
N LYS A 665 -34.18 -66.44 30.20
CA LYS A 665 -35.59 -66.06 30.38
C LYS A 665 -36.25 -66.83 31.53
N THR A 666 -35.86 -68.09 31.74
CA THR A 666 -36.42 -68.95 32.79
C THR A 666 -36.02 -68.46 34.19
N LYS A 667 -34.78 -67.98 34.36
CA LYS A 667 -34.30 -67.40 35.61
C LYS A 667 -34.91 -66.02 35.90
N LEU A 668 -35.21 -65.22 34.86
CA LEU A 668 -35.92 -63.94 35.02
C LEU A 668 -37.36 -64.14 35.51
N GLU A 669 -38.07 -65.14 34.98
CA GLU A 669 -39.42 -65.50 35.44
C GLU A 669 -39.41 -65.97 36.90
N GLN A 670 -38.42 -66.78 37.31
CA GLN A 670 -38.22 -67.18 38.71
C GLN A 670 -38.01 -65.96 39.65
N PHE A 671 -37.21 -64.98 39.23
CA PHE A 671 -36.99 -63.76 40.00
C PHE A 671 -38.28 -62.93 40.14
N ILE A 672 -39.06 -62.80 39.06
CA ILE A 672 -40.35 -62.09 39.09
C ILE A 672 -41.36 -62.82 40.00
N ASN A 673 -41.41 -64.16 39.93
CA ASN A 673 -42.29 -64.98 40.77
C ASN A 673 -41.90 -64.90 42.25
N GLU A 674 -40.60 -64.92 42.58
CA GLU A 674 -40.12 -64.78 43.96
C GLU A 674 -40.52 -63.42 44.56
N VAL A 675 -40.29 -62.32 43.82
CA VAL A 675 -40.69 -60.97 44.27
C VAL A 675 -42.21 -60.88 44.45
N MET A 676 -42.98 -61.49 43.54
CA MET A 676 -44.44 -61.49 43.62
C MET A 676 -44.95 -62.26 44.83
N ILE A 677 -44.46 -63.47 45.07
CA ILE A 677 -44.84 -64.31 46.21
C ILE A 677 -44.46 -63.61 47.53
N LEU A 678 -43.23 -63.10 47.65
CA LEU A 678 -42.79 -62.39 48.85
C LEU A 678 -43.59 -61.11 49.12
N SER A 679 -44.04 -60.40 48.09
CA SER A 679 -44.88 -59.21 48.26
C SER A 679 -46.29 -59.49 48.76
N GLN A 680 -46.77 -60.74 48.64
CA GLN A 680 -48.11 -61.16 49.04
C GLN A 680 -48.14 -61.87 50.40
N ILE A 681 -46.98 -62.26 50.93
CA ILE A 681 -46.87 -62.92 52.23
C ILE A 681 -46.67 -61.85 53.31
N ASN A 682 -47.71 -61.62 54.09
CA ASN A 682 -47.63 -60.84 55.32
C ASN A 682 -47.85 -61.76 56.53
N HIS A 683 -46.78 -62.38 57.00
CA HIS A 683 -46.79 -63.31 58.13
C HIS A 683 -45.58 -63.01 59.04
N ARG A 684 -45.74 -63.23 60.36
CA ARG A 684 -44.73 -62.85 61.37
C ARG A 684 -43.47 -63.73 61.33
N ASN A 685 -43.63 -64.98 60.89
CA ASN A 685 -42.56 -65.95 60.67
C ASN A 685 -42.42 -66.21 59.17
#